data_AF-A0A6M0A6A3-F1
#
_entry.id   AF-A0A6M0A6A3-F1
#
_cell.length_a   1.000
_cell.length_b   1.000
_cell.length_c   1.000
_cell.angle_alpha   90.00
_cell.angle_beta   90.00
_cell.angle_gamma   90.00
#
_symmetry.space_group_name_H-M   'P 1'
#
loop_
_entity.id
_entity.type
_entity.pdbx_description
1 polymer ?
#
loop_
_entity_poly.entity_id
_entity_poly.type
_entity_poly.pdbx_seq_one_letter_code
_entity_poly.pdbx_strand_id
1 'polypeptide(L)'
;MQQTSTNFASSTKQQKMNVKQAKIYFNLGEILAKKGEWKEAIAAYLQAIDREQNFADAYHFLADALVEKEEKEEAIEVYRRAVEIQPELWEVHHKLGNLLQEKGELEEAVAAYHKSIELKSDFCWSYNNLGDVLVKLEKWEEAVCAYRRAIELSPDFHWGYYRLGDVLVKLENWEEAIIAYQKSIELKSDFCWSYNNLGDVLVKLEKWEEAVKAYHQAVELNPDFPWGYYKLGDVLVKLEDWERAINAYLKAINLQPDLVGIHTKLADALHYQKRIKSEKLVNLYRDKIEKEPDNIQNYYKILEIIPDDYRVNLQLAKVWERKGNFSQAIVFCKNAIAINSKEVEGHIFLANILVKQQNFEGAIVSYRYAIKISPNRWDYHQKLGEILEKIGKNNEAIAAYQKAIQIQSNPLDIKQNLAKLVPEKTQQKNQKEQEIKLNSAQDYRDLGDRLLKEGKLEESANNYRQALELQHNFWQVYHSLGDVLQKQGKLDDAVACYCQAININPNFFWSPYNLGNTLIRQGNLDRAIASYFYAAEIQPYKIDSYEKLANLLQIQGRVDEAKKYKLLVKKFISNPVETCCNLGDKLVLEGKIEGAISCYQKALELKQDLWKVYGKLGNLLKEKGDLEEEIKLYNRVLKLNQKLPEIEANLQKSLKEQEQTKRVKKVEGIPDNFVLPPIVGEGNDYSFIEEKVKEFVNSGKPYTLPVSIIIPTYNRKEILAKTLAAITHQTYPKHLIEIIVANDGSTDGVEEVILKYEKYRELIHVRQQDRGFRVSAVRNLGIRTSRYEHLILLDCDLIPEPQFVEELMKYLHVTDKAVLMAHRRFVNTDGITDDEIFEDINTALGLEDIVTENVMFKSDVKNKATIDWRFRIYEKTDNLKKEKYPFRAFASGHVAYSKNILEKVGWYDEDFQEWGYEDIEFGYRVYNAGYYFIPVLTAIDLHQEPPGGVNETDRITGKQITQKLFEQKCPVSWYRQYRPGEIYEVPKVSIYIPAYNVEQFIKHTVDSVLNQTYTDLEVCICDDGSTDKTLEVLEENYSENPRVRWVTQPNGGIGKASNTAVKMCRGMYIGQLDSDDMLKPDAVETMVKYLDKYDVGCVYSCCERIDKYGNYVKPEYNWPEFSREKLMINMIVHHFRMFRRRDWMRTEGFTEDLLNAVDYDMYMKLSEVCSFHHINRVTYSRRVHGKNTSLLYEKEQDNNTITVINRSLERLGLRDLWMVKQTDPNNPRKLEICRQNIATQR
;
A
#
# COMPACT_ATOMS: atom_id res chain seq x y z
N MET A 1 -14.48 -87.32 6.92
CA MET A 1 -14.33 -86.22 7.90
C MET A 1 -13.13 -86.35 8.85
N GLN A 2 -12.32 -87.42 8.83
CA GLN A 2 -11.12 -87.54 9.71
C GLN A 2 -9.76 -87.25 9.02
N GLN A 3 -9.70 -87.12 7.69
CA GLN A 3 -8.47 -86.71 6.98
C GLN A 3 -8.33 -85.18 6.80
N THR A 4 -9.41 -84.42 6.96
CA THR A 4 -9.39 -82.95 6.87
C THR A 4 -9.01 -82.28 8.20
N SER A 5 -9.22 -82.93 9.35
CA SER A 5 -8.88 -82.39 10.68
C SER A 5 -7.40 -82.59 11.08
N THR A 6 -6.72 -83.62 10.57
CA THR A 6 -5.29 -83.87 10.84
C THR A 6 -4.38 -83.00 9.98
N ASN A 7 -4.75 -82.69 8.73
CA ASN A 7 -4.00 -81.79 7.85
C ASN A 7 -4.08 -80.31 8.28
N PHE A 8 -5.18 -79.89 8.92
CA PHE A 8 -5.30 -78.52 9.46
C PHE A 8 -4.45 -78.30 10.72
N ALA A 9 -4.27 -79.32 11.56
CA ALA A 9 -3.46 -79.26 12.76
C ALA A 9 -1.94 -79.35 12.47
N SER A 10 -1.54 -80.07 11.43
CA SER A 10 -0.15 -80.08 10.95
C SER A 10 0.21 -78.79 10.21
N SER A 11 -0.69 -78.25 9.38
CA SER A 11 -0.46 -76.99 8.66
C SER A 11 -0.35 -75.78 9.60
N THR A 12 -1.17 -75.69 10.66
CA THR A 12 -1.06 -74.62 11.67
C THR A 12 0.22 -74.72 12.51
N LYS A 13 0.74 -75.94 12.73
CA LYS A 13 2.03 -76.15 13.43
C LYS A 13 3.21 -75.78 12.55
N GLN A 14 3.16 -76.11 11.25
CA GLN A 14 4.14 -75.70 10.23
C GLN A 14 4.15 -74.18 10.03
N GLN A 15 2.97 -73.56 9.95
CA GLN A 15 2.82 -72.11 9.79
C GLN A 15 3.36 -71.34 11.00
N LYS A 16 3.07 -71.80 12.23
CA LYS A 16 3.67 -71.24 13.45
C LYS A 16 5.19 -71.43 13.53
N MET A 17 5.73 -72.48 12.92
CA MET A 17 7.18 -72.71 12.84
C MET A 17 7.84 -71.76 11.84
N ASN A 18 7.22 -71.57 10.66
CA ASN A 18 7.68 -70.64 9.64
C ASN A 18 7.70 -69.20 10.14
N VAL A 19 6.66 -68.74 10.85
CA VAL A 19 6.62 -67.38 11.45
C VAL A 19 7.74 -67.19 12.50
N LYS A 20 8.03 -68.21 13.31
CA LYS A 20 9.15 -68.15 14.27
C LYS A 20 10.49 -68.11 13.54
N GLN A 21 10.64 -68.88 12.48
CA GLN A 21 11.86 -68.94 11.69
C GLN A 21 12.09 -67.62 10.93
N ALA A 22 11.03 -67.01 10.38
CA ALA A 22 11.06 -65.71 9.74
C ALA A 22 11.59 -64.62 10.69
N LYS A 23 11.09 -64.58 11.93
CA LYS A 23 11.59 -63.66 12.97
C LYS A 23 13.05 -63.88 13.34
N ILE A 24 13.54 -65.12 13.35
CA ILE A 24 14.95 -65.41 13.61
C ILE A 24 15.83 -64.86 12.48
N TYR A 25 15.44 -65.07 11.22
CA TYR A 25 16.18 -64.53 10.07
C TYR A 25 16.12 -63.00 9.99
N PHE A 26 14.98 -62.40 10.33
CA PHE A 26 14.85 -60.94 10.44
C PHE A 26 15.80 -60.36 11.50
N ASN A 27 15.80 -60.92 12.72
CA ASN A 27 16.70 -60.48 13.79
C ASN A 27 18.19 -60.68 13.40
N LEU A 28 18.50 -61.74 12.65
CA LEU A 28 19.84 -61.94 12.10
C LEU A 28 20.21 -60.84 11.10
N GLY A 29 19.29 -60.48 10.20
CA GLY A 29 19.46 -59.38 9.25
C GLY A 29 19.74 -58.05 9.95
N GLU A 30 19.01 -57.72 11.02
CA GLU A 30 19.25 -56.49 11.80
C GLU A 30 20.64 -56.47 12.45
N ILE A 31 21.10 -57.61 12.98
CA ILE A 31 22.43 -57.73 13.59
C ILE A 31 23.53 -57.55 12.53
N LEU A 32 23.34 -58.12 11.33
CA LEU A 32 24.29 -58.02 10.22
C LEU A 32 24.33 -56.59 9.65
N ALA A 33 23.16 -55.95 9.48
CA ALA A 33 23.05 -54.55 9.07
C ALA A 33 23.76 -53.60 10.05
N LYS A 34 23.61 -53.81 11.37
CA LYS A 34 24.34 -53.05 12.40
C LYS A 34 25.87 -53.22 12.35
N LYS A 35 26.37 -54.31 11.74
CA LYS A 35 27.80 -54.55 11.52
C LYS A 35 28.29 -54.01 10.16
N GLY A 36 27.40 -53.49 9.31
CA GLY A 36 27.71 -53.07 7.94
C GLY A 36 27.89 -54.23 6.97
N GLU A 37 27.52 -55.46 7.35
CA GLU A 37 27.58 -56.67 6.52
C GLU A 37 26.30 -56.74 5.64
N TRP A 38 26.17 -55.78 4.73
CA TRP A 38 24.93 -55.53 3.99
C TRP A 38 24.52 -56.68 3.05
N LYS A 39 25.46 -57.40 2.44
CA LYS A 39 25.14 -58.53 1.53
C LYS A 39 24.53 -59.69 2.28
N GLU A 40 25.09 -60.00 3.44
CA GLU A 40 24.64 -61.04 4.35
C GLU A 40 23.32 -60.63 5.01
N ALA A 41 23.14 -59.34 5.32
CA ALA A 41 21.88 -58.80 5.82
C ALA A 41 20.74 -58.94 4.80
N ILE A 42 20.97 -58.56 3.54
CA ILE A 42 20.02 -58.75 2.43
C ILE A 42 19.63 -60.23 2.30
N ALA A 43 20.62 -61.14 2.30
CA ALA A 43 20.36 -62.57 2.24
C ALA A 43 19.50 -63.06 3.42
N ALA A 44 19.75 -62.56 4.64
CA ALA A 44 18.96 -62.90 5.81
C ALA A 44 17.52 -62.36 5.74
N TYR A 45 17.31 -61.13 5.25
CA TYR A 45 15.96 -60.57 5.05
C TYR A 45 15.17 -61.31 3.96
N LEU A 46 15.82 -61.70 2.85
CA LEU A 46 15.20 -62.54 1.82
C LEU A 46 14.79 -63.91 2.37
N GLN A 47 15.60 -64.52 3.25
CA GLN A 47 15.22 -65.74 3.95
C GLN A 47 14.06 -65.53 4.93
N ALA A 48 13.94 -64.36 5.55
CA ALA A 48 12.78 -64.02 6.38
C ALA A 48 11.49 -63.93 5.54
N ILE A 49 11.58 -63.28 4.37
CA ILE A 49 10.47 -63.10 3.42
C ILE A 49 10.04 -64.44 2.79
N ASP A 50 10.98 -65.34 2.47
CA ASP A 50 10.66 -66.69 1.95
C ASP A 50 9.82 -67.52 2.93
N ARG A 51 10.05 -67.35 4.25
CA ARG A 51 9.29 -68.03 5.30
C ARG A 51 7.94 -67.36 5.59
N GLU A 52 7.87 -66.05 5.44
CA GLU A 52 6.66 -65.25 5.69
C GLU A 52 6.53 -64.10 4.68
N GLN A 53 5.73 -64.32 3.63
CA GLN A 53 5.57 -63.36 2.52
C GLN A 53 4.85 -62.06 2.91
N ASN A 54 4.14 -62.02 4.04
CA ASN A 54 3.44 -60.84 4.54
C ASN A 54 4.18 -60.19 5.73
N PHE A 55 5.52 -60.14 5.68
CA PHE A 55 6.34 -59.59 6.75
C PHE A 55 6.86 -58.19 6.38
N ALA A 56 6.04 -57.16 6.62
CA ALA A 56 6.32 -55.77 6.20
C ALA A 56 7.66 -55.22 6.72
N ASP A 57 8.01 -55.49 7.99
CA ASP A 57 9.31 -55.07 8.54
C ASP A 57 10.49 -55.67 7.75
N ALA A 58 10.43 -56.94 7.38
CA ALA A 58 11.49 -57.56 6.58
C ALA A 58 11.66 -56.90 5.20
N TYR A 59 10.57 -56.44 4.57
CA TYR A 59 10.64 -55.65 3.33
C TYR A 59 11.20 -54.24 3.58
N HIS A 60 10.77 -53.54 4.64
CA HIS A 60 11.31 -52.22 5.01
C HIS A 60 12.83 -52.28 5.22
N PHE A 61 13.31 -53.17 6.09
CA PHE A 61 14.74 -53.25 6.40
C PHE A 61 15.58 -53.84 5.26
N LEU A 62 14.97 -54.63 4.35
CA LEU A 62 15.61 -55.04 3.10
C LEU A 62 15.84 -53.83 2.18
N ALA A 63 14.83 -52.98 2.00
CA ALA A 63 14.95 -51.78 1.17
C ALA A 63 16.00 -50.80 1.72
N ASP A 64 16.07 -50.62 3.06
CA ASP A 64 17.17 -49.87 3.69
C ASP A 64 18.55 -50.44 3.33
N ALA A 65 18.72 -51.76 3.41
CA ALA A 65 19.98 -52.42 3.09
C ALA A 65 20.35 -52.30 1.59
N LEU A 66 19.35 -52.25 0.69
CA LEU A 66 19.55 -52.02 -0.75
C LEU A 66 19.96 -50.57 -1.05
N VAL A 67 19.39 -49.58 -0.35
CA VAL A 67 19.82 -48.16 -0.46
C VAL A 67 21.29 -48.00 -0.09
N GLU A 68 21.74 -48.66 0.99
CA GLU A 68 23.15 -48.67 1.42
C GLU A 68 24.09 -49.41 0.44
N LYS A 69 23.53 -50.23 -0.46
CA LYS A 69 24.24 -50.87 -1.57
C LYS A 69 24.23 -50.07 -2.86
N GLU A 70 23.62 -48.87 -2.85
CA GLU A 70 23.36 -48.04 -4.03
C GLU A 70 22.44 -48.69 -5.07
N GLU A 71 21.69 -49.74 -4.70
CA GLU A 71 20.70 -50.43 -5.55
C GLU A 71 19.31 -49.78 -5.39
N LYS A 72 19.21 -48.50 -5.76
CA LYS A 72 18.07 -47.62 -5.43
C LYS A 72 16.76 -47.99 -6.14
N GLU A 73 16.83 -48.46 -7.38
CA GLU A 73 15.64 -48.85 -8.16
C GLU A 73 14.96 -50.08 -7.56
N GLU A 74 15.74 -51.09 -7.16
CA GLU A 74 15.21 -52.28 -6.48
C GLU A 74 14.65 -51.92 -5.11
N ALA A 75 15.29 -50.99 -4.38
CA ALA A 75 14.80 -50.50 -3.10
C ALA A 75 13.41 -49.83 -3.20
N ILE A 76 13.13 -49.08 -4.27
CA ILE A 76 11.80 -48.46 -4.50
C ILE A 76 10.71 -49.53 -4.59
N GLU A 77 10.95 -50.58 -5.38
CA GLU A 77 9.98 -51.68 -5.56
C GLU A 77 9.76 -52.45 -4.24
N VAL A 78 10.83 -52.66 -3.48
CA VAL A 78 10.75 -53.32 -2.16
C VAL A 78 10.00 -52.44 -1.15
N TYR A 79 10.19 -51.10 -1.18
CA TYR A 79 9.41 -50.18 -0.36
C TYR A 79 7.93 -50.14 -0.73
N ARG A 80 7.60 -50.14 -2.03
CA ARG A 80 6.20 -50.27 -2.52
C ARG A 80 5.56 -51.53 -1.95
N ARG A 81 6.28 -52.64 -1.98
CA ARG A 81 5.78 -53.90 -1.42
C ARG A 81 5.57 -53.83 0.10
N ALA A 82 6.46 -53.16 0.83
CA ALA A 82 6.31 -52.97 2.28
C ALA A 82 5.01 -52.19 2.62
N VAL A 83 4.72 -51.09 1.91
CA VAL A 83 3.52 -50.28 2.15
C VAL A 83 2.23 -50.94 1.63
N GLU A 84 2.31 -51.81 0.63
CA GLU A 84 1.18 -52.66 0.22
C GLU A 84 0.76 -53.65 1.32
N ILE A 85 1.75 -54.25 2.01
CA ILE A 85 1.51 -55.22 3.09
C ILE A 85 1.04 -54.50 4.36
N GLN A 86 1.66 -53.36 4.70
CA GLN A 86 1.31 -52.56 5.87
C GLN A 86 1.29 -51.06 5.52
N PRO A 87 0.12 -50.50 5.17
CA PRO A 87 0.00 -49.11 4.74
C PRO A 87 0.33 -48.05 5.80
N GLU A 88 0.31 -48.42 7.07
CA GLU A 88 0.46 -47.52 8.24
C GLU A 88 1.93 -47.14 8.55
N LEU A 89 2.90 -47.59 7.75
CA LEU A 89 4.33 -47.34 7.97
C LEU A 89 4.77 -45.97 7.43
N TRP A 90 4.59 -44.92 8.24
CA TRP A 90 4.95 -43.55 7.86
C TRP A 90 6.44 -43.39 7.47
N GLU A 91 7.37 -44.09 8.16
CA GLU A 91 8.81 -44.03 7.85
C GLU A 91 9.09 -44.50 6.42
N VAL A 92 8.37 -45.53 5.99
CA VAL A 92 8.54 -46.13 4.66
C VAL A 92 8.01 -45.19 3.58
N HIS A 93 6.84 -44.58 3.79
CA HIS A 93 6.30 -43.56 2.87
C HIS A 93 7.24 -42.35 2.74
N HIS A 94 7.85 -41.88 3.84
CA HIS A 94 8.85 -40.81 3.79
C HIS A 94 10.11 -41.20 3.00
N LYS A 95 10.69 -42.38 3.27
CA LYS A 95 11.89 -42.88 2.58
C LYS A 95 11.63 -43.16 1.10
N LEU A 96 10.45 -43.68 0.76
CA LEU A 96 9.99 -43.86 -0.62
C LEU A 96 9.89 -42.50 -1.33
N GLY A 97 9.30 -41.49 -0.69
CA GLY A 97 9.25 -40.12 -1.22
C GLY A 97 10.65 -39.53 -1.52
N ASN A 98 11.62 -39.75 -0.64
CA ASN A 98 13.01 -39.31 -0.85
C ASN A 98 13.62 -39.95 -2.11
N LEU A 99 13.48 -41.27 -2.29
CA LEU A 99 14.02 -41.97 -3.46
C LEU A 99 13.30 -41.60 -4.77
N LEU A 100 11.98 -41.42 -4.73
CA LEU A 100 11.20 -40.97 -5.90
C LEU A 100 11.61 -39.55 -6.32
N GLN A 101 11.86 -38.66 -5.36
CA GLN A 101 12.37 -37.30 -5.62
C GLN A 101 13.78 -37.31 -6.24
N GLU A 102 14.66 -38.22 -5.83
CA GLU A 102 15.99 -38.41 -6.44
C GLU A 102 15.90 -38.94 -7.86
N LYS A 103 14.96 -39.88 -8.11
CA LYS A 103 14.68 -40.45 -9.45
C LYS A 103 14.02 -39.44 -10.40
N GLY A 104 13.37 -38.42 -9.86
CA GLY A 104 12.65 -37.39 -10.62
C GLY A 104 11.16 -37.68 -10.84
N GLU A 105 10.61 -38.70 -10.19
CA GLU A 105 9.17 -39.01 -10.17
C GLU A 105 8.46 -38.12 -9.13
N LEU A 106 8.35 -36.83 -9.44
CA LEU A 106 7.97 -35.78 -8.48
C LEU A 106 6.53 -35.93 -7.97
N GLU A 107 5.57 -36.28 -8.82
CA GLU A 107 4.16 -36.43 -8.44
C GLU A 107 3.95 -37.63 -7.49
N GLU A 108 4.63 -38.74 -7.74
CA GLU A 108 4.60 -39.90 -6.85
C GLU A 108 5.30 -39.60 -5.51
N ALA A 109 6.38 -38.81 -5.53
CA ALA A 109 7.04 -38.33 -4.32
C ALA A 109 6.09 -37.46 -3.47
N VAL A 110 5.32 -36.57 -4.09
CA VAL A 110 4.28 -35.77 -3.40
C VAL A 110 3.25 -36.68 -2.72
N ALA A 111 2.74 -37.69 -3.43
CA ALA A 111 1.77 -38.64 -2.87
C ALA A 111 2.34 -39.41 -1.68
N ALA A 112 3.60 -39.88 -1.78
CA ALA A 112 4.28 -40.58 -0.70
C ALA A 112 4.50 -39.67 0.53
N TYR A 113 4.91 -38.41 0.35
CA TYR A 113 5.05 -37.47 1.48
C TYR A 113 3.71 -37.11 2.12
N HIS A 114 2.64 -36.92 1.35
CA HIS A 114 1.31 -36.72 1.92
C HIS A 114 0.85 -37.92 2.75
N LYS A 115 1.12 -39.14 2.29
CA LYS A 115 0.77 -40.34 3.06
C LYS A 115 1.59 -40.46 4.34
N SER A 116 2.89 -40.13 4.29
CA SER A 116 3.73 -40.01 5.49
C SER A 116 3.16 -38.99 6.49
N ILE A 117 2.74 -37.81 6.01
CA ILE A 117 2.17 -36.73 6.82
C ILE A 117 0.82 -37.13 7.44
N GLU A 118 -0.04 -37.83 6.70
CA GLU A 118 -1.33 -38.33 7.18
C GLU A 118 -1.14 -39.30 8.36
N LEU A 119 -0.16 -40.19 8.24
CA LEU A 119 0.15 -41.21 9.24
C LEU A 119 0.93 -40.63 10.44
N LYS A 120 1.79 -39.64 10.19
CA LYS A 120 2.57 -38.96 11.21
C LYS A 120 2.73 -37.46 10.92
N SER A 121 1.81 -36.70 11.48
CA SER A 121 1.71 -35.25 11.26
C SER A 121 2.75 -34.40 12.00
N ASP A 122 3.57 -34.99 12.89
CA ASP A 122 4.56 -34.27 13.72
C ASP A 122 6.00 -34.39 13.20
N PHE A 123 6.22 -35.01 12.03
CA PHE A 123 7.55 -35.19 11.45
C PHE A 123 7.90 -34.08 10.43
N CYS A 124 8.68 -33.08 10.88
CA CYS A 124 8.99 -31.86 10.11
C CYS A 124 9.68 -32.12 8.74
N TRP A 125 10.52 -33.16 8.64
CA TRP A 125 11.24 -33.49 7.40
C TRP A 125 10.33 -33.92 6.26
N SER A 126 9.17 -34.55 6.54
CA SER A 126 8.20 -34.87 5.46
C SER A 126 7.59 -33.60 4.87
N TYR A 127 7.31 -32.59 5.69
CA TYR A 127 6.84 -31.29 5.20
C TYR A 127 7.93 -30.50 4.47
N ASN A 128 9.17 -30.52 4.96
CA ASN A 128 10.29 -29.88 4.27
C ASN A 128 10.55 -30.47 2.89
N ASN A 129 10.62 -31.81 2.80
CA ASN A 129 10.92 -32.47 1.54
C ASN A 129 9.75 -32.40 0.56
N LEU A 130 8.51 -32.40 1.06
CA LEU A 130 7.33 -32.04 0.25
C LEU A 130 7.48 -30.63 -0.33
N GLY A 131 7.88 -29.65 0.48
CA GLY A 131 8.18 -28.29 0.00
C GLY A 131 9.23 -28.27 -1.11
N ASP A 132 10.33 -29.02 -0.94
CA ASP A 132 11.40 -29.11 -1.95
C ASP A 132 10.92 -29.73 -3.28
N VAL A 133 10.02 -30.72 -3.23
CA VAL A 133 9.41 -31.29 -4.44
C VAL A 133 8.43 -30.31 -5.08
N LEU A 134 7.60 -29.62 -4.29
CA LEU A 134 6.66 -28.62 -4.78
C LEU A 134 7.38 -27.44 -5.44
N VAL A 135 8.55 -27.04 -4.93
CA VAL A 135 9.44 -26.07 -5.56
C VAL A 135 9.91 -26.52 -6.94
N LYS A 136 10.31 -27.80 -7.10
CA LYS A 136 10.70 -28.35 -8.40
C LYS A 136 9.53 -28.40 -9.40
N LEU A 137 8.31 -28.53 -8.89
CA LEU A 137 7.06 -28.46 -9.67
C LEU A 137 6.54 -27.03 -9.88
N GLU A 138 7.28 -26.01 -9.43
CA GLU A 138 6.90 -24.59 -9.48
C GLU A 138 5.59 -24.25 -8.76
N LYS A 139 5.20 -25.06 -7.77
CA LYS A 139 4.02 -24.85 -6.91
C LYS A 139 4.40 -24.06 -5.65
N TRP A 140 4.71 -22.79 -5.84
CA TRP A 140 5.35 -21.92 -4.83
C TRP A 140 4.51 -21.74 -3.55
N GLU A 141 3.21 -21.54 -3.65
CA GLU A 141 2.32 -21.31 -2.51
C GLU A 141 2.10 -22.56 -1.66
N GLU A 142 1.96 -23.72 -2.31
CA GLU A 142 1.89 -25.01 -1.64
C GLU A 142 3.21 -25.30 -0.92
N ALA A 143 4.36 -24.97 -1.54
CA ALA A 143 5.66 -25.11 -0.91
C ALA A 143 5.82 -24.20 0.32
N VAL A 144 5.35 -22.95 0.27
CA VAL A 144 5.33 -22.05 1.44
C VAL A 144 4.52 -22.66 2.59
N CYS A 145 3.35 -23.23 2.30
CA CYS A 145 2.54 -23.89 3.32
C CYS A 145 3.28 -25.09 3.94
N ALA A 146 3.92 -25.91 3.11
CA ALA A 146 4.70 -27.05 3.57
C ALA A 146 5.90 -26.62 4.44
N TYR A 147 6.69 -25.63 4.02
CA TYR A 147 7.83 -25.15 4.82
C TYR A 147 7.40 -24.47 6.12
N ARG A 148 6.33 -23.65 6.11
CA ARG A 148 5.78 -23.07 7.35
C ARG A 148 5.38 -24.16 8.32
N ARG A 149 4.73 -25.22 7.84
CA ARG A 149 4.35 -26.34 8.70
C ARG A 149 5.57 -27.10 9.24
N ALA A 150 6.61 -27.29 8.44
CA ALA A 150 7.88 -27.88 8.90
C ALA A 150 8.52 -27.06 10.04
N ILE A 151 8.50 -25.73 9.91
CA ILE A 151 9.03 -24.79 10.90
C ILE A 151 8.17 -24.72 12.17
N GLU A 152 6.85 -24.80 12.05
CA GLU A 152 5.94 -24.86 13.21
C GLU A 152 6.20 -26.11 14.07
N LEU A 153 6.51 -27.24 13.42
CA LEU A 153 6.82 -28.50 14.09
C LEU A 153 8.22 -28.49 14.71
N SER A 154 9.19 -27.84 14.07
CA SER A 154 10.58 -27.72 14.56
C SER A 154 11.07 -26.27 14.41
N PRO A 155 10.82 -25.41 15.40
CA PRO A 155 11.19 -23.98 15.34
C PRO A 155 12.71 -23.72 15.29
N ASP A 156 13.53 -24.73 15.55
CA ASP A 156 15.00 -24.71 15.47
C ASP A 156 15.54 -25.18 14.11
N PHE A 157 14.66 -25.44 13.14
CA PHE A 157 15.04 -25.99 11.84
C PHE A 157 15.46 -24.88 10.84
N HIS A 158 16.75 -24.52 10.87
CA HIS A 158 17.30 -23.45 10.00
C HIS A 158 17.07 -23.67 8.50
N TRP A 159 17.15 -24.93 8.01
CA TRP A 159 16.90 -25.25 6.60
C TRP A 159 15.48 -24.89 6.17
N GLY A 160 14.47 -25.13 7.02
CA GLY A 160 13.09 -24.74 6.74
C GLY A 160 12.94 -23.24 6.53
N TYR A 161 13.54 -22.43 7.41
CA TYR A 161 13.53 -20.97 7.28
C TYR A 161 14.28 -20.48 6.03
N TYR A 162 15.43 -21.08 5.71
CA TYR A 162 16.17 -20.76 4.50
C TYR A 162 15.35 -21.07 3.22
N ARG A 163 14.79 -22.27 3.14
CA ARG A 163 13.95 -22.70 2.01
C ARG A 163 12.68 -21.85 1.87
N LEU A 164 12.04 -21.51 2.99
CA LEU A 164 10.92 -20.57 3.01
C LEU A 164 11.33 -19.21 2.43
N GLY A 165 12.48 -18.68 2.81
CA GLY A 165 13.03 -17.44 2.25
C GLY A 165 13.25 -17.52 0.74
N ASP A 166 13.81 -18.62 0.24
CA ASP A 166 14.05 -18.84 -1.20
C ASP A 166 12.75 -18.81 -2.00
N VAL A 167 11.69 -19.44 -1.49
CA VAL A 167 10.38 -19.46 -2.17
C VAL A 167 9.66 -18.13 -2.06
N LEU A 168 9.72 -17.45 -0.91
CA LEU A 168 9.13 -16.11 -0.75
C LEU A 168 9.76 -15.08 -1.70
N VAL A 169 11.04 -15.23 -2.03
CA VAL A 169 11.72 -14.45 -3.06
C VAL A 169 11.12 -14.68 -4.45
N LYS A 170 10.71 -15.91 -4.79
CA LYS A 170 10.03 -16.22 -6.06
C LYS A 170 8.65 -15.59 -6.14
N LEU A 171 7.98 -15.43 -5.00
CA LEU A 171 6.68 -14.78 -4.88
C LEU A 171 6.77 -13.25 -4.72
N GLU A 172 7.96 -12.67 -4.81
CA GLU A 172 8.23 -11.24 -4.60
C GLU A 172 7.77 -10.71 -3.23
N ASN A 173 7.69 -11.58 -2.21
CA ASN A 173 7.37 -11.22 -0.83
C ASN A 173 8.68 -10.95 -0.05
N TRP A 174 9.27 -9.79 -0.34
CA TRP A 174 10.63 -9.42 0.09
C TRP A 174 10.75 -9.27 1.60
N GLU A 175 9.77 -8.66 2.27
CA GLU A 175 9.80 -8.42 3.71
C GLU A 175 9.76 -9.73 4.50
N GLU A 176 8.89 -10.66 4.11
CA GLU A 176 8.81 -11.97 4.79
C GLU A 176 10.05 -12.83 4.49
N ALA A 177 10.60 -12.74 3.27
CA ALA A 177 11.84 -13.41 2.92
C ALA A 177 13.02 -12.93 3.80
N ILE A 178 13.11 -11.63 4.09
CA ILE A 178 14.12 -11.07 5.01
C ILE A 178 13.98 -11.70 6.39
N ILE A 179 12.76 -11.78 6.93
CA ILE A 179 12.50 -12.37 8.24
C ILE A 179 12.91 -13.84 8.25
N ALA A 180 12.57 -14.59 7.20
CA ALA A 180 12.92 -16.01 7.08
C ALA A 180 14.45 -16.22 7.03
N TYR A 181 15.18 -15.46 6.21
CA TYR A 181 16.65 -15.55 6.17
C TYR A 181 17.31 -15.11 7.48
N GLN A 182 16.80 -14.05 8.13
CA GLN A 182 17.30 -13.62 9.44
C GLN A 182 17.09 -14.69 10.51
N LYS A 183 15.97 -15.42 10.47
CA LYS A 183 15.71 -16.55 11.36
C LYS A 183 16.63 -17.74 11.07
N SER A 184 16.86 -18.06 9.80
CA SER A 184 17.87 -19.06 9.41
C SER A 184 19.25 -18.71 9.96
N ILE A 185 19.67 -17.45 9.83
CA ILE A 185 20.95 -16.93 10.35
C ILE A 185 21.01 -16.99 11.88
N GLU A 186 19.92 -16.62 12.57
CA GLU A 186 19.85 -16.68 14.03
C GLU A 186 20.05 -18.11 14.56
N LEU A 187 19.46 -19.10 13.87
CA LEU A 187 19.57 -20.51 14.22
C LEU A 187 20.93 -21.10 13.83
N LYS A 188 21.50 -20.63 12.71
CA LYS A 188 22.79 -21.09 12.19
C LYS A 188 23.59 -19.95 11.58
N SER A 189 24.41 -19.32 12.41
CA SER A 189 25.17 -18.11 12.04
C SER A 189 26.35 -18.37 11.09
N ASP A 190 26.77 -19.63 10.91
CA ASP A 190 27.84 -20.02 9.97
C ASP A 190 27.32 -20.39 8.57
N PHE A 191 26.03 -20.19 8.29
CA PHE A 191 25.42 -20.55 7.01
C PHE A 191 25.45 -19.39 5.99
N CYS A 192 26.53 -19.32 5.22
CA CYS A 192 26.82 -18.22 4.28
C CYS A 192 25.71 -17.96 3.24
N TRP A 193 24.97 -18.99 2.80
CA TRP A 193 23.91 -18.87 1.80
C TRP A 193 22.74 -17.98 2.25
N SER A 194 22.39 -18.04 3.54
CA SER A 194 21.32 -17.16 4.08
C SER A 194 21.75 -15.69 4.10
N TYR A 195 23.02 -15.40 4.38
CA TYR A 195 23.56 -14.04 4.29
C TYR A 195 23.61 -13.53 2.85
N ASN A 196 24.01 -14.37 1.89
CA ASN A 196 24.03 -14.02 0.47
C ASN A 196 22.61 -13.71 -0.04
N ASN A 197 21.64 -14.59 0.24
CA ASN A 197 20.27 -14.42 -0.25
C ASN A 197 19.55 -13.27 0.49
N LEU A 198 19.88 -13.03 1.76
CA LEU A 198 19.46 -11.81 2.46
C LEU A 198 19.99 -10.55 1.75
N GLY A 199 21.26 -10.56 1.32
CA GLY A 199 21.85 -9.48 0.52
C GLY A 199 21.10 -9.25 -0.80
N ASP A 200 20.69 -10.32 -1.48
CA ASP A 200 19.92 -10.23 -2.74
C ASP A 200 18.59 -9.53 -2.54
N VAL A 201 17.87 -9.88 -1.48
CA VAL A 201 16.58 -9.26 -1.15
C VAL A 201 16.74 -7.81 -0.72
N LEU A 202 17.78 -7.50 0.08
CA LEU A 202 18.06 -6.12 0.50
C LEU A 202 18.43 -5.22 -0.68
N VAL A 203 19.09 -5.76 -1.71
CA VAL A 203 19.33 -5.05 -2.98
C VAL A 203 18.04 -4.71 -3.71
N LYS A 204 17.05 -5.61 -3.72
CA LYS A 204 15.73 -5.34 -4.33
C LYS A 204 14.96 -4.22 -3.63
N LEU A 205 15.18 -4.05 -2.33
CA LEU A 205 14.62 -2.97 -1.53
C LEU A 205 15.50 -1.72 -1.46
N GLU A 206 16.57 -1.66 -2.26
CA GLU A 206 17.54 -0.56 -2.30
C GLU A 206 18.21 -0.23 -0.95
N LYS A 207 18.30 -1.22 -0.05
CA LYS A 207 18.97 -1.10 1.26
C LYS A 207 20.46 -1.44 1.14
N TRP A 208 21.19 -0.60 0.41
CA TRP A 208 22.57 -0.86 -0.02
C TRP A 208 23.54 -1.14 1.12
N GLU A 209 23.54 -0.36 2.20
CA GLU A 209 24.47 -0.55 3.32
C GLU A 209 24.20 -1.84 4.11
N GLU A 210 22.94 -2.24 4.24
CA GLU A 210 22.57 -3.51 4.87
C GLU A 210 22.94 -4.69 3.97
N ALA A 211 22.74 -4.55 2.66
CA ALA A 211 23.17 -5.54 1.67
C ALA A 211 24.70 -5.74 1.69
N VAL A 212 25.48 -4.65 1.78
CA VAL A 212 26.95 -4.75 1.96
C VAL A 212 27.30 -5.55 3.19
N LYS A 213 26.65 -5.30 4.34
CA LYS A 213 26.91 -6.06 5.58
C LYS A 213 26.58 -7.54 5.39
N ALA A 214 25.45 -7.85 4.77
CA ALA A 214 25.03 -9.22 4.51
C ALA A 214 26.01 -9.95 3.56
N TYR A 215 26.37 -9.36 2.43
CA TYR A 215 27.34 -9.94 1.51
C TYR A 215 28.74 -10.05 2.10
N HIS A 216 29.17 -9.06 2.90
CA HIS A 216 30.47 -9.11 3.58
C HIS A 216 30.54 -10.29 4.55
N GLN A 217 29.50 -10.50 5.35
CA GLN A 217 29.42 -11.66 6.24
C GLN A 217 29.37 -12.98 5.47
N ALA A 218 28.68 -13.02 4.32
CA ALA A 218 28.66 -14.21 3.45
C ALA A 218 30.07 -14.60 2.96
N VAL A 219 30.88 -13.62 2.52
CA VAL A 219 32.25 -13.87 2.03
C VAL A 219 33.29 -14.04 3.14
N GLU A 220 33.02 -13.53 4.35
CA GLU A 220 33.84 -13.83 5.53
C GLU A 220 33.65 -15.27 6.00
N LEU A 221 32.40 -15.76 5.99
CA LEU A 221 32.07 -17.15 6.34
C LEU A 221 32.53 -18.15 5.28
N ASN A 222 32.50 -17.75 4.00
CA ASN A 222 33.03 -18.55 2.91
C ASN A 222 33.95 -17.70 1.99
N PRO A 223 35.27 -17.64 2.29
CA PRO A 223 36.24 -16.90 1.49
C PRO A 223 36.42 -17.40 0.05
N ASP A 224 35.98 -18.63 -0.26
CA ASP A 224 36.05 -19.24 -1.59
C ASP A 224 34.72 -19.10 -2.36
N PHE A 225 33.97 -18.02 -2.12
CA PHE A 225 32.68 -17.74 -2.77
C PHE A 225 32.75 -16.59 -3.79
N PRO A 226 33.09 -16.85 -5.08
CA PRO A 226 33.27 -15.81 -6.10
C PRO A 226 32.05 -14.92 -6.30
N TRP A 227 30.84 -15.51 -6.32
CA TRP A 227 29.60 -14.78 -6.51
C TRP A 227 29.29 -13.80 -5.37
N GLY A 228 29.66 -14.13 -4.13
CA GLY A 228 29.50 -13.22 -3.00
C GLY A 228 30.36 -11.97 -3.15
N TYR A 229 31.62 -12.11 -3.59
CA TYR A 229 32.50 -10.98 -3.88
C TYR A 229 32.04 -10.16 -5.10
N TYR A 230 31.50 -10.81 -6.13
CA TYR A 230 30.89 -10.13 -7.27
C TYR A 230 29.72 -9.25 -6.84
N LYS A 231 28.76 -9.81 -6.08
CA LYS A 231 27.59 -9.08 -5.59
C LYS A 231 27.97 -7.97 -4.61
N LEU A 232 28.95 -8.22 -3.73
CA LEU A 232 29.51 -7.20 -2.84
C LEU A 232 30.10 -6.03 -3.65
N GLY A 233 30.85 -6.30 -4.71
CA GLY A 233 31.38 -5.28 -5.62
C GLY A 233 30.28 -4.46 -6.30
N ASP A 234 29.21 -5.11 -6.78
CA ASP A 234 28.08 -4.44 -7.42
C ASP A 234 27.38 -3.46 -6.47
N VAL A 235 27.16 -3.85 -5.21
CA VAL A 235 26.56 -2.97 -4.20
C VAL A 235 27.52 -1.85 -3.77
N LEU A 236 28.82 -2.12 -3.63
CA LEU A 236 29.80 -1.09 -3.29
C LEU A 236 29.95 -0.03 -4.39
N VAL A 237 29.78 -0.40 -5.67
CA VAL A 237 29.67 0.56 -6.78
C VAL A 237 28.48 1.50 -6.59
N LYS A 238 27.33 1.00 -6.12
CA LYS A 238 26.14 1.83 -5.84
C LYS A 238 26.37 2.83 -4.71
N LEU A 239 27.22 2.48 -3.74
CA LEU A 239 27.66 3.36 -2.66
C LEU A 239 28.85 4.27 -3.05
N GLU A 240 29.26 4.25 -4.32
CA GLU A 240 30.42 4.98 -4.85
C GLU A 240 31.74 4.65 -4.12
N ASP A 241 31.82 3.48 -3.47
CA ASP A 241 33.04 3.00 -2.83
C ASP A 241 33.88 2.21 -3.83
N TRP A 242 34.46 2.94 -4.78
CA TRP A 242 35.21 2.38 -5.90
C TRP A 242 36.40 1.53 -5.43
N GLU A 243 37.07 1.93 -4.35
CA GLU A 243 38.25 1.23 -3.85
C GLU A 243 37.91 -0.14 -3.29
N ARG A 244 36.88 -0.24 -2.43
CA ARG A 244 36.42 -1.54 -1.93
C ARG A 244 35.75 -2.37 -3.02
N ALA A 245 35.03 -1.75 -3.95
CA ALA A 245 34.44 -2.44 -5.09
C ALA A 245 35.50 -3.09 -6.01
N ILE A 246 36.55 -2.35 -6.37
CA ILE A 246 37.69 -2.86 -7.16
C ILE A 246 38.34 -4.05 -6.46
N ASN A 247 38.57 -3.96 -5.16
CA ASN A 247 39.16 -5.06 -4.38
C ASN A 247 38.24 -6.30 -4.36
N ALA A 248 36.93 -6.11 -4.21
CA ALA A 248 35.96 -7.20 -4.25
C ALA A 248 35.92 -7.87 -5.64
N TYR A 249 35.89 -7.10 -6.73
CA TYR A 249 35.95 -7.64 -8.09
C TYR A 249 37.26 -8.36 -8.38
N LEU A 250 38.40 -7.82 -7.95
CA LEU A 250 39.70 -8.50 -8.10
C LEU A 250 39.75 -9.82 -7.33
N LYS A 251 39.14 -9.88 -6.14
CA LYS A 251 39.02 -11.13 -5.37
C LYS A 251 38.13 -12.15 -6.09
N ALA A 252 36.99 -11.74 -6.62
CA ALA A 252 36.12 -12.61 -7.41
C ALA A 252 36.82 -13.13 -8.69
N ILE A 253 37.57 -12.28 -9.42
CA ILE A 253 38.37 -12.68 -10.61
C ILE A 253 39.44 -13.70 -10.24
N ASN A 254 40.13 -13.52 -9.11
CA ASN A 254 41.17 -14.44 -8.68
C ASN A 254 40.62 -15.83 -8.31
N LEU A 255 39.41 -15.89 -7.74
CA LEU A 255 38.73 -17.15 -7.41
C LEU A 255 38.14 -17.81 -8.65
N GLN A 256 37.53 -17.03 -9.54
CA GLN A 256 36.94 -17.51 -10.78
C GLN A 256 37.15 -16.50 -11.93
N PRO A 257 38.16 -16.72 -12.80
CA PRO A 257 38.50 -15.79 -13.87
C PRO A 257 37.46 -15.67 -14.98
N ASP A 258 36.59 -16.67 -15.16
CA ASP A 258 35.60 -16.75 -16.25
C ASP A 258 34.20 -16.24 -15.85
N LEU A 259 34.07 -15.56 -14.69
CA LEU A 259 32.80 -15.03 -14.24
C LEU A 259 32.26 -13.97 -15.22
N VAL A 260 31.03 -14.19 -15.71
CA VAL A 260 30.45 -13.38 -16.79
C VAL A 260 30.37 -11.90 -16.40
N GLY A 261 30.94 -11.03 -17.23
CA GLY A 261 30.85 -9.57 -17.09
C GLY A 261 31.77 -8.94 -16.03
N ILE A 262 32.52 -9.73 -15.25
CA ILE A 262 33.31 -9.20 -14.13
C ILE A 262 34.44 -8.25 -14.57
N HIS A 263 35.10 -8.52 -15.69
CA HIS A 263 36.16 -7.64 -16.22
C HIS A 263 35.61 -6.29 -16.68
N THR A 264 34.39 -6.27 -17.23
CA THR A 264 33.68 -5.03 -17.58
C THR A 264 33.36 -4.23 -16.32
N LYS A 265 32.82 -4.88 -15.29
CA LYS A 265 32.51 -4.26 -13.99
C LYS A 265 33.75 -3.66 -13.32
N LEU A 266 34.88 -4.37 -13.36
CA LEU A 266 36.15 -3.88 -12.85
C LEU A 266 36.67 -2.68 -13.66
N ALA A 267 36.60 -2.75 -14.99
CA ALA A 267 37.02 -1.66 -15.87
C ALA A 267 36.19 -0.39 -15.63
N ASP A 268 34.89 -0.53 -15.44
CA ASP A 268 33.99 0.57 -15.09
C ASP A 268 34.39 1.20 -13.76
N ALA A 269 34.56 0.39 -12.71
CA ALA A 269 34.95 0.88 -11.38
C ALA A 269 36.32 1.61 -11.40
N LEU A 270 37.30 1.10 -12.15
CA LEU A 270 38.61 1.75 -12.35
C LEU A 270 38.50 3.07 -13.13
N HIS A 271 37.65 3.10 -14.15
CA HIS A 271 37.39 4.30 -14.94
C HIS A 271 36.79 5.43 -14.09
N TYR A 272 35.78 5.11 -13.25
CA TYR A 272 35.18 6.09 -12.34
C TYR A 272 36.18 6.58 -11.28
N GLN A 273 37.01 5.71 -10.72
CA GLN A 273 38.07 6.11 -9.78
C GLN A 273 39.10 7.08 -10.42
N LYS A 274 39.49 6.82 -11.68
CA LYS A 274 40.40 7.69 -12.44
C LYS A 274 39.76 9.07 -12.71
N ARG A 275 38.47 9.11 -13.05
CA ARG A 275 37.74 10.37 -13.30
C ARG A 275 37.73 11.28 -12.07
N ILE A 276 37.45 10.73 -10.88
CA ILE A 276 37.43 11.49 -9.61
C ILE A 276 38.81 12.09 -9.31
N LYS A 277 39.89 11.35 -9.57
CA LYS A 277 41.27 11.87 -9.39
C LYS A 277 41.57 13.01 -10.37
N SER A 278 41.10 12.91 -11.62
CA SER A 278 41.23 13.98 -12.62
C SER A 278 40.40 15.23 -12.27
N GLU A 279 39.17 15.08 -11.78
CA GLU A 279 38.32 16.20 -11.34
C GLU A 279 38.93 16.99 -10.18
N LYS A 280 39.52 16.30 -9.19
CA LYS A 280 40.26 16.97 -8.10
C LYS A 280 41.42 17.81 -8.60
N LEU A 281 42.18 17.30 -9.58
CA LEU A 281 43.32 18.00 -10.16
C LEU A 281 42.89 19.21 -11.00
N VAL A 282 41.80 19.08 -11.77
CA VAL A 282 41.21 20.18 -12.54
C VAL A 282 40.71 21.29 -11.63
N ASN A 283 40.03 20.96 -10.52
CA ASN A 283 39.58 21.94 -9.55
C ASN A 283 40.75 22.73 -8.94
N LEU A 284 41.86 22.06 -8.62
CA LEU A 284 43.07 22.74 -8.12
C LEU A 284 43.62 23.78 -9.12
N TYR A 285 43.62 23.48 -10.42
CA TYR A 285 44.05 24.43 -11.44
C TYR A 285 43.03 25.53 -11.70
N ARG A 286 41.73 25.27 -11.54
CA ARG A 286 40.68 26.31 -11.57
C ARG A 286 40.86 27.30 -10.43
N ASP A 287 41.15 26.83 -9.21
CA ASP A 287 41.46 27.71 -8.06
C ASP A 287 42.69 28.59 -8.32
N LYS A 288 43.69 28.07 -9.04
CA LYS A 288 44.86 28.85 -9.47
C LYS A 288 44.51 29.89 -10.53
N ILE A 289 43.60 29.58 -11.45
CA ILE A 289 43.09 30.51 -12.45
C ILE A 289 42.34 31.67 -11.80
N GLU A 290 41.53 31.42 -10.77
CA GLU A 290 40.84 32.50 -10.05
C GLU A 290 41.80 33.50 -9.39
N LYS A 291 42.91 33.00 -8.84
CA LYS A 291 43.93 33.84 -8.19
C LYS A 291 44.83 34.55 -9.21
N GLU A 292 45.14 33.90 -10.32
CA GLU A 292 46.03 34.40 -11.38
C GLU A 292 45.38 34.29 -12.77
N PRO A 293 44.36 35.11 -13.07
CA PRO A 293 43.55 34.95 -14.28
C PRO A 293 44.30 35.20 -15.60
N ASP A 294 45.43 35.91 -15.56
CA ASP A 294 46.26 36.19 -16.74
C ASP A 294 47.43 35.20 -16.94
N ASN A 295 47.56 34.20 -16.05
CA ASN A 295 48.54 33.11 -16.16
C ASN A 295 48.03 31.99 -17.07
N ILE A 296 48.43 32.07 -18.33
CA ILE A 296 48.01 31.17 -19.41
C ILE A 296 48.41 29.69 -19.15
N GLN A 297 49.49 29.44 -18.40
CA GLN A 297 49.99 28.09 -18.16
C GLN A 297 48.99 27.24 -17.37
N ASN A 298 48.20 27.84 -16.48
CA ASN A 298 47.18 27.14 -15.71
C ASN A 298 46.04 26.62 -16.60
N TYR A 299 45.64 27.39 -17.62
CA TYR A 299 44.63 26.97 -18.59
C TYR A 299 45.13 25.80 -19.45
N TYR A 300 46.38 25.85 -19.91
CA TYR A 300 46.97 24.72 -20.65
C TYR A 300 47.06 23.44 -19.81
N LYS A 301 47.35 23.56 -18.51
CA LYS A 301 47.37 22.39 -17.63
C LYS A 301 45.99 21.74 -17.46
N ILE A 302 44.91 22.52 -17.49
CA ILE A 302 43.56 21.96 -17.54
C ILE A 302 43.30 21.31 -18.89
N LEU A 303 43.70 21.93 -20.01
CA LEU A 303 43.52 21.37 -21.35
C LEU A 303 44.39 20.12 -21.62
N GLU A 304 45.50 19.93 -20.91
CA GLU A 304 46.26 18.66 -20.93
C GLU A 304 45.45 17.50 -20.30
N ILE A 305 44.59 17.80 -19.31
CA ILE A 305 43.78 16.81 -18.58
C ILE A 305 42.41 16.62 -19.24
N ILE A 306 41.80 17.72 -19.70
CA ILE A 306 40.52 17.78 -20.41
C ILE A 306 40.70 18.63 -21.69
N PRO A 307 41.19 18.02 -22.79
CA PRO A 307 41.43 18.74 -24.04
C PRO A 307 40.19 19.42 -24.63
N ASP A 308 39.03 18.84 -24.37
CA ASP A 308 37.74 19.28 -24.91
C ASP A 308 36.94 20.17 -23.92
N ASP A 309 37.62 20.87 -22.98
CA ASP A 309 36.93 21.85 -22.12
C ASP A 309 36.74 23.17 -22.90
N TYR A 310 35.54 23.35 -23.47
CA TYR A 310 35.21 24.55 -24.25
C TYR A 310 35.25 25.83 -23.40
N ARG A 311 34.95 25.75 -22.09
CA ARG A 311 34.91 26.93 -21.19
C ARG A 311 36.32 27.45 -20.96
N VAL A 312 37.26 26.54 -20.72
CA VAL A 312 38.68 26.87 -20.56
C VAL A 312 39.26 27.43 -21.86
N ASN A 313 38.91 26.85 -23.01
CA ASN A 313 39.28 27.40 -24.32
C ASN A 313 38.73 28.84 -24.52
N LEU A 314 37.47 29.11 -24.14
CA LEU A 314 36.87 30.44 -24.26
C LEU A 314 37.46 31.46 -23.28
N GLN A 315 37.74 31.06 -22.03
CA GLN A 315 38.43 31.90 -21.06
C GLN A 315 39.83 32.25 -21.55
N LEU A 316 40.57 31.28 -22.08
CA LEU A 316 41.88 31.50 -22.65
C LEU A 316 41.84 32.45 -23.86
N ALA A 317 40.81 32.33 -24.72
CA ALA A 317 40.57 33.28 -25.80
C ALA A 317 40.38 34.72 -25.31
N LYS A 318 39.62 34.92 -24.22
CA LYS A 318 39.44 36.23 -23.58
C LYS A 318 40.74 36.79 -23.00
N VAL A 319 41.57 35.96 -22.39
CA VAL A 319 42.89 36.36 -21.87
C VAL A 319 43.80 36.83 -23.02
N TRP A 320 43.81 36.12 -24.15
CA TRP A 320 44.59 36.51 -25.33
C TRP A 320 44.12 37.82 -25.96
N GLU A 321 42.80 38.07 -25.97
CA GLU A 321 42.22 39.33 -26.45
C GLU A 321 42.65 40.52 -25.57
N ARG A 322 42.61 40.38 -24.24
CA ARG A 322 43.13 41.41 -23.32
C ARG A 322 44.62 41.70 -23.52
N LYS A 323 45.41 40.67 -23.88
CA LYS A 323 46.84 40.81 -24.23
C LYS A 323 47.07 41.35 -25.65
N GLY A 324 46.02 41.67 -26.40
CA GLY A 324 46.10 42.24 -27.75
C GLY A 324 46.45 41.24 -28.86
N ASN A 325 46.54 39.94 -28.58
CA ASN A 325 46.84 38.91 -29.57
C ASN A 325 45.56 38.31 -30.14
N PHE A 326 44.94 39.04 -31.07
CA PHE A 326 43.67 38.65 -31.66
C PHE A 326 43.74 37.33 -32.47
N SER A 327 44.90 37.00 -33.05
CA SER A 327 45.09 35.75 -33.80
C SER A 327 44.95 34.53 -32.90
N GLN A 328 45.59 34.53 -31.73
CA GLN A 328 45.47 33.45 -30.74
C GLN A 328 44.08 33.42 -30.12
N ALA A 329 43.48 34.58 -29.84
CA ALA A 329 42.10 34.66 -29.34
C ALA A 329 41.10 33.99 -30.31
N ILE A 330 41.24 34.21 -31.61
CA ILE A 330 40.39 33.57 -32.63
C ILE A 330 40.59 32.05 -32.65
N VAL A 331 41.83 31.55 -32.55
CA VAL A 331 42.10 30.10 -32.55
C VAL A 331 41.41 29.41 -31.37
N PHE A 332 41.62 29.89 -30.14
CA PHE A 332 41.00 29.27 -28.96
C PHE A 332 39.48 29.46 -28.94
N CYS A 333 38.97 30.57 -29.48
CA CYS A 333 37.53 30.77 -29.63
C CYS A 333 36.92 29.80 -30.66
N LYS A 334 37.60 29.55 -31.79
CA LYS A 334 37.18 28.54 -32.78
C LYS A 334 37.26 27.12 -32.22
N ASN A 335 38.28 26.80 -31.40
CA ASN A 335 38.36 25.51 -30.72
C ASN A 335 37.18 25.33 -29.76
N ALA A 336 36.86 26.35 -28.95
CA ALA A 336 35.68 26.32 -28.08
C ALA A 336 34.37 26.09 -28.87
N ILE A 337 34.23 26.77 -30.02
CA ILE A 337 33.07 26.59 -30.93
C ILE A 337 33.06 25.20 -31.57
N ALA A 338 34.22 24.64 -31.94
CA ALA A 338 34.30 23.30 -32.53
C ALA A 338 33.91 22.22 -31.53
N ILE A 339 34.33 22.38 -30.27
CA ILE A 339 33.99 21.49 -29.16
C ILE A 339 32.50 21.61 -28.81
N ASN A 340 31.99 22.83 -28.67
CA ASN A 340 30.58 23.08 -28.40
C ASN A 340 30.01 24.13 -29.36
N SER A 341 29.49 23.63 -30.48
CA SER A 341 28.92 24.48 -31.54
C SER A 341 27.64 25.21 -31.12
N LYS A 342 26.99 24.77 -30.03
CA LYS A 342 25.79 25.38 -29.44
C LYS A 342 26.12 26.40 -28.33
N GLU A 343 27.39 26.67 -28.03
CA GLU A 343 27.76 27.71 -27.09
C GLU A 343 27.76 29.10 -27.76
N VAL A 344 26.83 29.96 -27.34
CA VAL A 344 26.58 31.25 -27.97
C VAL A 344 27.71 32.24 -27.68
N GLU A 345 28.27 32.19 -26.47
CA GLU A 345 29.26 33.15 -26.01
C GLU A 345 30.52 33.13 -26.89
N GLY A 346 30.92 31.94 -27.38
CA GLY A 346 32.02 31.78 -28.32
C GLY A 346 31.75 32.50 -29.65
N HIS A 347 30.59 32.28 -30.27
CA HIS A 347 30.23 32.92 -31.54
C HIS A 347 30.13 34.45 -31.42
N ILE A 348 29.58 34.97 -30.33
CA ILE A 348 29.49 36.41 -30.07
C ILE A 348 30.88 37.02 -29.85
N PHE A 349 31.72 36.35 -29.06
CA PHE A 349 33.07 36.82 -28.79
C PHE A 349 33.90 36.86 -30.08
N LEU A 350 33.79 35.83 -30.92
CA LEU A 350 34.40 35.80 -32.25
C LEU A 350 33.87 36.93 -33.14
N ALA A 351 32.55 37.14 -33.18
CA ALA A 351 31.94 38.20 -33.98
C ALA A 351 32.47 39.58 -33.58
N ASN A 352 32.58 39.84 -32.27
CA ASN A 352 33.11 41.11 -31.75
C ASN A 352 34.58 41.32 -32.11
N ILE A 353 35.43 40.29 -32.00
CA ILE A 353 36.83 40.38 -32.42
C ILE A 353 36.92 40.67 -33.93
N LEU A 354 36.09 40.02 -34.75
CA LEU A 354 36.07 40.22 -36.20
C LEU A 354 35.60 41.63 -36.58
N VAL A 355 34.62 42.20 -35.87
CA VAL A 355 34.21 43.62 -36.04
C VAL A 355 35.37 44.56 -35.72
N LYS A 356 36.13 44.32 -34.63
CA LYS A 356 37.32 45.12 -34.30
C LYS A 356 38.40 45.05 -35.38
N GLN A 357 38.50 43.92 -36.09
CA GLN A 357 39.39 43.73 -37.25
C GLN A 357 38.80 44.25 -38.58
N GLN A 358 37.64 44.90 -38.56
CA GLN A 358 36.91 45.36 -39.76
C GLN A 358 36.50 44.23 -40.73
N ASN A 359 36.49 42.97 -40.26
CA ASN A 359 35.99 41.83 -41.03
C ASN A 359 34.48 41.68 -40.82
N PHE A 360 33.70 42.54 -41.46
CA PHE A 360 32.24 42.60 -41.28
C PHE A 360 31.52 41.35 -41.79
N GLU A 361 31.97 40.75 -42.89
CA GLU A 361 31.36 39.52 -43.44
C GLU A 361 31.52 38.33 -42.48
N GLY A 362 32.72 38.15 -41.91
CA GLY A 362 32.96 37.13 -40.88
C GLY A 362 32.17 37.37 -39.59
N ALA A 363 32.01 38.63 -39.20
CA ALA A 363 31.20 39.00 -38.05
C ALA A 363 29.71 38.71 -38.28
N ILE A 364 29.17 38.99 -39.46
CA ILE A 364 27.78 38.67 -39.83
C ILE A 364 27.52 37.17 -39.72
N VAL A 365 28.41 36.34 -40.26
CA VAL A 365 28.29 34.87 -40.16
C VAL A 365 28.25 34.43 -38.71
N SER A 366 29.17 34.94 -37.89
CA SER A 366 29.25 34.58 -36.46
C SER A 366 28.02 35.06 -35.67
N TYR A 367 27.53 36.28 -35.91
CA TYR A 367 26.30 36.78 -35.32
C TYR A 367 25.06 35.99 -35.76
N ARG A 368 24.97 35.58 -37.03
CA ARG A 368 23.87 34.73 -37.52
C ARG A 368 23.89 33.36 -36.86
N TYR A 369 25.06 32.76 -36.63
CA TYR A 369 25.17 31.52 -35.88
C TYR A 369 24.77 31.70 -34.41
N ALA A 370 25.23 32.78 -33.75
CA ALA A 370 24.81 33.09 -32.39
C ALA A 370 23.29 33.29 -32.28
N ILE A 371 22.68 33.96 -33.26
CA ILE A 371 21.21 34.15 -33.37
C ILE A 371 20.50 32.83 -33.65
N LYS A 372 21.07 31.94 -34.47
CA LYS A 372 20.50 30.61 -34.72
C LYS A 372 20.41 29.78 -33.44
N ILE A 373 21.40 29.94 -32.55
CA ILE A 373 21.46 29.22 -31.27
C ILE A 373 20.59 29.90 -30.21
N SER A 374 20.64 31.23 -30.10
CA SER A 374 19.86 32.05 -29.16
C SER A 374 18.98 33.06 -29.91
N PRO A 375 17.88 32.61 -30.52
CA PRO A 375 17.04 33.45 -31.37
C PRO A 375 16.30 34.55 -30.62
N ASN A 376 16.16 34.43 -29.29
CA ASN A 376 15.40 35.36 -28.44
C ASN A 376 16.31 36.38 -27.71
N ARG A 377 17.49 36.70 -28.25
CA ARG A 377 18.39 37.73 -27.71
C ARG A 377 18.36 38.98 -28.58
N TRP A 378 17.64 40.00 -28.13
CA TRP A 378 17.40 41.24 -28.89
C TRP A 378 18.69 41.99 -29.24
N ASP A 379 19.68 41.95 -28.35
CA ASP A 379 20.98 42.61 -28.50
C ASP A 379 21.81 42.04 -29.66
N TYR A 380 21.65 40.75 -29.97
CA TYR A 380 22.35 40.13 -31.10
C TYR A 380 21.75 40.54 -32.43
N HIS A 381 20.41 40.59 -32.49
CA HIS A 381 19.69 41.08 -33.67
C HIS A 381 19.94 42.57 -33.90
N GLN A 382 20.06 43.37 -32.84
CA GLN A 382 20.47 44.77 -32.95
C GLN A 382 21.87 44.90 -33.53
N LYS A 383 22.86 44.20 -32.97
CA LYS A 383 24.26 44.27 -33.42
C LYS A 383 24.40 43.80 -34.87
N LEU A 384 23.65 42.76 -35.27
CA LEU A 384 23.58 42.33 -36.65
C LEU A 384 22.97 43.42 -37.55
N GLY A 385 21.87 44.06 -37.13
CA GLY A 385 21.25 45.17 -37.84
C GLY A 385 22.20 46.36 -38.05
N GLU A 386 22.93 46.75 -37.01
CA GLU A 386 23.93 47.84 -37.06
C GLU A 386 25.04 47.56 -38.08
N ILE A 387 25.51 46.31 -38.16
CA ILE A 387 26.55 45.91 -39.12
C ILE A 387 25.98 45.86 -40.54
N LEU A 388 24.77 45.31 -40.73
CA LEU A 388 24.08 45.23 -42.02
C LEU A 388 23.77 46.61 -42.60
N GLU A 389 23.38 47.57 -41.75
CA GLU A 389 23.18 48.98 -42.10
C GLU A 389 24.49 49.62 -42.59
N LYS A 390 25.61 49.40 -41.87
CA LYS A 390 26.92 49.92 -42.25
C LYS A 390 27.42 49.42 -43.61
N ILE A 391 27.03 48.21 -44.01
CA ILE A 391 27.37 47.64 -45.33
C ILE A 391 26.28 47.87 -46.40
N GLY A 392 25.23 48.64 -46.07
CA GLY A 392 24.18 49.05 -47.01
C GLY A 392 23.07 48.02 -47.29
N LYS A 393 22.96 46.93 -46.51
CA LYS A 393 21.93 45.89 -46.64
C LYS A 393 20.66 46.24 -45.86
N ASN A 394 20.01 47.34 -46.24
CA ASN A 394 18.92 47.95 -45.47
C ASN A 394 17.71 47.02 -45.22
N ASN A 395 17.30 46.20 -46.19
CA ASN A 395 16.17 45.28 -46.01
C ASN A 395 16.44 44.19 -44.96
N GLU A 396 17.68 43.68 -44.91
CA GLU A 396 18.07 42.70 -43.90
C GLU A 396 18.27 43.35 -42.53
N ALA A 397 18.74 44.61 -42.50
CA ALA A 397 18.84 45.39 -41.27
C ALA A 397 17.44 45.67 -40.66
N ILE A 398 16.44 46.01 -41.49
CA ILE A 398 15.03 46.16 -41.07
C ILE A 398 14.53 44.87 -40.42
N ALA A 399 14.72 43.72 -41.08
CA ALA A 399 14.26 42.43 -40.55
C ALA A 399 14.92 42.10 -39.20
N ALA A 400 16.23 42.39 -39.06
CA ALA A 400 16.96 42.19 -37.81
C ALA A 400 16.44 43.13 -36.70
N TYR A 401 16.22 44.41 -36.99
CA TYR A 401 15.67 45.37 -36.03
C TYR A 401 14.22 45.04 -35.63
N GLN A 402 13.36 44.60 -36.56
CA GLN A 402 12.01 44.12 -36.27
C GLN A 402 12.05 42.91 -35.33
N LYS A 403 12.97 41.96 -35.56
CA LYS A 403 13.13 40.80 -34.69
C LYS A 403 13.62 41.19 -33.30
N ALA A 404 14.54 42.14 -33.20
CA ALA A 404 14.99 42.68 -31.91
C ALA A 404 13.83 43.32 -31.11
N ILE A 405 12.96 44.10 -31.78
CA ILE A 405 11.77 44.73 -31.16
C ILE A 405 10.72 43.69 -30.74
N GLN A 406 10.54 42.61 -31.51
CA GLN A 406 9.62 41.52 -31.14
C GLN A 406 10.03 40.84 -29.83
N ILE A 407 11.34 40.74 -29.57
CA ILE A 407 11.90 40.02 -28.42
C ILE A 407 11.86 40.87 -27.14
N GLN A 408 12.15 42.18 -27.21
CA GLN A 408 12.08 43.08 -26.07
C GLN A 408 11.21 44.30 -26.38
N SER A 409 10.12 44.46 -25.61
CA SER A 409 9.02 45.40 -25.91
C SER A 409 9.38 46.89 -25.83
N ASN A 410 10.56 47.24 -25.30
CA ASN A 410 11.01 48.64 -25.26
C ASN A 410 12.54 48.82 -25.22
N PRO A 411 13.13 49.16 -26.37
CA PRO A 411 14.27 50.07 -26.41
C PRO A 411 14.03 51.19 -27.43
N LEU A 412 14.05 52.44 -26.96
CA LEU A 412 13.77 53.65 -27.77
C LEU A 412 14.67 53.73 -29.02
N ASP A 413 15.92 53.28 -28.91
CA ASP A 413 16.94 53.39 -29.95
C ASP A 413 16.68 52.48 -31.17
N ILE A 414 16.17 51.26 -30.94
CA ILE A 414 15.88 50.33 -32.05
C ILE A 414 14.63 50.77 -32.81
N LYS A 415 13.61 51.29 -32.10
CA LYS A 415 12.43 51.89 -32.72
C LYS A 415 12.79 53.12 -33.55
N GLN A 416 13.74 53.94 -33.13
CA GLN A 416 14.25 55.06 -33.92
C GLN A 416 15.02 54.61 -35.18
N ASN A 417 15.90 53.61 -35.06
CA ASN A 417 16.63 53.06 -36.20
C ASN A 417 15.70 52.36 -37.20
N LEU A 418 14.65 51.68 -36.70
CA LEU A 418 13.61 51.08 -37.53
C LEU A 418 12.69 52.13 -38.19
N ALA A 419 12.28 53.16 -37.46
CA ALA A 419 11.40 54.22 -37.95
C ALA A 419 12.03 55.08 -39.06
N LYS A 420 13.37 55.14 -39.11
CA LYS A 420 14.11 55.71 -40.25
C LYS A 420 13.94 54.90 -41.54
N LEU A 421 13.57 53.62 -41.43
CA LEU A 421 13.63 52.66 -42.52
C LEU A 421 12.25 52.16 -43.00
N VAL A 422 11.16 52.15 -42.20
CA VAL A 422 9.81 51.68 -42.65
C VAL A 422 8.60 52.34 -41.90
N PRO A 423 7.49 52.75 -42.58
CA PRO A 423 6.25 53.27 -41.96
C PRO A 423 5.22 52.21 -41.51
N GLU A 424 4.42 52.57 -40.50
CA GLU A 424 3.49 51.74 -39.72
C GLU A 424 2.31 51.14 -40.50
N LYS A 425 2.28 49.80 -40.60
CA LYS A 425 1.10 48.97 -40.31
C LYS A 425 1.47 47.49 -40.46
N THR A 426 0.92 46.67 -39.57
CA THR A 426 0.89 45.19 -39.63
C THR A 426 2.04 44.48 -38.91
N GLN A 427 1.86 44.14 -37.62
CA GLN A 427 2.37 42.88 -37.05
C GLN A 427 1.83 42.64 -35.63
N GLN A 428 0.72 41.90 -35.55
CA GLN A 428 0.38 41.09 -34.38
C GLN A 428 -0.15 39.75 -34.89
N LYS A 429 0.73 38.75 -34.96
CA LYS A 429 0.32 37.34 -34.87
C LYS A 429 1.53 36.49 -34.50
N ASN A 430 1.42 35.90 -33.31
CA ASN A 430 1.98 34.62 -32.91
C ASN A 430 3.49 34.54 -32.63
N GLN A 431 3.80 34.66 -31.34
CA GLN A 431 4.83 33.86 -30.67
C GLN A 431 4.16 33.10 -29.54
N LYS A 432 4.27 31.77 -29.52
CA LYS A 432 4.64 30.98 -28.34
C LYS A 432 4.67 29.47 -28.64
N GLU A 433 5.80 28.85 -28.30
CA GLU A 433 6.07 27.48 -27.81
C GLU A 433 7.62 27.27 -27.90
N GLN A 434 8.40 26.70 -26.97
CA GLN A 434 8.28 25.51 -26.08
C GLN A 434 9.43 25.48 -25.03
N GLU A 435 9.29 24.72 -23.92
CA GLU A 435 10.32 24.43 -22.86
C GLU A 435 10.17 22.99 -22.26
N ILE A 436 11.18 22.45 -21.54
CA ILE A 436 11.44 21.02 -21.13
C ILE A 436 10.92 20.68 -19.69
N LYS A 437 10.47 19.42 -19.41
CA LYS A 437 9.82 18.94 -18.13
C LYS A 437 10.71 18.13 -17.15
N LEU A 438 10.49 18.35 -15.84
CA LEU A 438 10.92 17.56 -14.65
C LEU A 438 9.65 16.93 -13.99
N ASN A 439 9.69 15.70 -13.41
CA ASN A 439 8.45 14.92 -13.17
C ASN A 439 8.19 14.28 -11.77
N SER A 440 9.08 14.29 -10.76
CA SER A 440 8.75 13.69 -9.44
C SER A 440 9.17 14.53 -8.22
N ALA A 441 8.41 14.42 -7.12
CA ALA A 441 8.67 15.16 -5.88
C ALA A 441 10.07 14.89 -5.31
N GLN A 442 10.52 13.64 -5.43
CA GLN A 442 11.84 13.23 -5.02
C GLN A 442 12.92 13.84 -5.92
N ASP A 443 12.72 13.93 -7.25
CA ASP A 443 13.67 14.60 -8.16
C ASP A 443 13.82 16.10 -7.82
N TYR A 444 12.71 16.76 -7.52
CA TYR A 444 12.70 18.16 -7.11
C TYR A 444 13.30 18.35 -5.72
N ARG A 445 13.09 17.41 -4.79
CA ARG A 445 13.77 17.41 -3.49
C ARG A 445 15.27 17.23 -3.66
N ASP A 446 15.71 16.24 -4.43
CA ASP A 446 17.12 15.93 -4.62
C ASP A 446 17.84 17.03 -5.40
N LEU A 447 17.14 17.68 -6.34
CA LEU A 447 17.60 18.91 -6.97
C LEU A 447 17.66 20.06 -5.95
N GLY A 448 16.66 20.21 -5.09
CA GLY A 448 16.64 21.17 -3.98
C GLY A 448 17.79 20.98 -2.99
N ASP A 449 18.07 19.74 -2.57
CA ASP A 449 19.14 19.33 -1.65
C ASP A 449 20.51 19.57 -2.28
N ARG A 450 20.67 19.32 -3.59
CA ARG A 450 21.88 19.68 -4.35
C ARG A 450 22.08 21.19 -4.43
N LEU A 451 21.05 21.94 -4.84
CA LEU A 451 21.10 23.39 -4.95
C LEU A 451 21.36 24.07 -3.60
N LEU A 452 20.87 23.49 -2.50
CA LEU A 452 21.15 23.94 -1.13
C LEU A 452 22.64 23.78 -0.78
N LYS A 453 23.24 22.63 -1.15
CA LYS A 453 24.68 22.38 -0.96
C LYS A 453 25.54 23.30 -1.83
N GLU A 454 25.07 23.68 -3.02
CA GLU A 454 25.69 24.65 -3.92
C GLU A 454 25.53 26.11 -3.46
N GLY A 455 24.76 26.37 -2.39
CA GLY A 455 24.52 27.72 -1.88
C GLY A 455 23.49 28.53 -2.67
N LYS A 456 22.82 27.93 -3.65
CA LYS A 456 21.77 28.55 -4.46
C LYS A 456 20.43 28.50 -3.73
N LEU A 457 20.29 29.32 -2.70
CA LEU A 457 19.17 29.25 -1.77
C LEU A 457 17.81 29.46 -2.45
N GLU A 458 17.71 30.37 -3.42
CA GLU A 458 16.41 30.70 -4.06
C GLU A 458 15.94 29.61 -5.03
N GLU A 459 16.87 29.07 -5.84
CA GLU A 459 16.59 27.92 -6.70
C GLU A 459 16.28 26.67 -5.87
N SER A 460 17.00 26.45 -4.76
CA SER A 460 16.74 25.36 -3.82
C SER A 460 15.35 25.47 -3.19
N ALA A 461 14.97 26.66 -2.69
CA ALA A 461 13.64 26.90 -2.15
C ALA A 461 12.54 26.68 -3.19
N ASN A 462 12.75 27.09 -4.44
CA ASN A 462 11.78 26.83 -5.51
C ASN A 462 11.66 25.34 -5.80
N ASN A 463 12.76 24.60 -5.86
CA ASN A 463 12.70 23.17 -6.09
C ASN A 463 12.07 22.41 -4.91
N TYR A 464 12.30 22.81 -3.66
CA TYR A 464 11.55 22.25 -2.54
C TYR A 464 10.07 22.62 -2.57
N ARG A 465 9.70 23.82 -3.01
CA ARG A 465 8.29 24.18 -3.22
C ARG A 465 7.66 23.32 -4.31
N GLN A 466 8.39 23.09 -5.41
CA GLN A 466 7.96 22.18 -6.48
C GLN A 466 7.88 20.72 -5.98
N ALA A 467 8.80 20.30 -5.10
CA ALA A 467 8.72 18.99 -4.45
C ALA A 467 7.51 18.88 -3.52
N LEU A 468 7.19 19.95 -2.78
CA LEU A 468 6.00 20.03 -1.93
C LEU A 468 4.72 20.10 -2.75
N GLU A 469 4.73 20.75 -3.91
CA GLU A 469 3.61 20.75 -4.87
C GLU A 469 3.32 19.34 -5.40
N LEU A 470 4.35 18.50 -5.52
CA LEU A 470 4.20 17.10 -5.95
C LEU A 470 3.94 16.13 -4.78
N GLN A 471 4.45 16.42 -3.57
CA GLN A 471 4.25 15.61 -2.37
C GLN A 471 4.18 16.50 -1.12
N HIS A 472 2.97 16.75 -0.66
CA HIS A 472 2.72 17.72 0.41
C HIS A 472 3.05 17.17 1.80
N ASN A 473 2.81 15.88 2.10
CA ASN A 473 3.18 15.28 3.40
C ASN A 473 4.65 14.85 3.45
N PHE A 474 5.56 15.69 2.95
CA PHE A 474 6.98 15.40 2.91
C PHE A 474 7.71 16.18 4.01
N TRP A 475 7.64 15.68 5.26
CA TRP A 475 8.20 16.38 6.43
C TRP A 475 9.70 16.70 6.26
N GLN A 476 10.45 15.85 5.55
CA GLN A 476 11.85 16.08 5.22
C GLN A 476 12.03 17.34 4.37
N VAL A 477 11.15 17.57 3.39
CA VAL A 477 11.21 18.75 2.53
C VAL A 477 10.76 20.00 3.27
N TYR A 478 9.74 19.93 4.12
CA TYR A 478 9.39 21.05 5.01
C TYR A 478 10.54 21.40 5.97
N HIS A 479 11.22 20.39 6.53
CA HIS A 479 12.41 20.62 7.35
C HIS A 479 13.55 21.27 6.55
N SER A 480 13.90 20.70 5.39
CA SER A 480 14.95 21.24 4.50
C SER A 480 14.63 22.65 3.97
N LEU A 481 13.36 22.91 3.62
CA LEU A 481 12.89 24.22 3.20
C LEU A 481 12.95 25.22 4.37
N GLY A 482 12.59 24.79 5.59
CA GLY A 482 12.77 25.59 6.80
C GLY A 482 14.24 25.97 7.04
N ASP A 483 15.17 25.04 6.83
CA ASP A 483 16.62 25.29 6.88
C ASP A 483 17.06 26.34 5.83
N VAL A 484 16.54 26.24 4.59
CA VAL A 484 16.84 27.21 3.51
C VAL A 484 16.30 28.59 3.82
N LEU A 485 15.04 28.68 4.22
CA LEU A 485 14.37 29.95 4.52
C LEU A 485 15.01 30.65 5.73
N GLN A 486 15.45 29.87 6.73
CA GLN A 486 16.21 30.39 7.86
C GLN A 486 17.56 30.99 7.40
N LYS A 487 18.25 30.36 6.45
CA LYS A 487 19.50 30.87 5.86
C LYS A 487 19.28 32.10 4.98
N GLN A 488 18.12 32.22 4.33
CA GLN A 488 17.71 33.39 3.56
C GLN A 488 17.26 34.58 4.43
N GLY A 489 17.13 34.39 5.75
CA GLY A 489 16.60 35.41 6.66
C GLY A 489 15.08 35.56 6.62
N LYS A 490 14.36 34.67 5.91
CA LYS A 490 12.88 34.61 5.88
C LYS A 490 12.39 33.82 7.09
N LEU A 491 12.50 34.43 8.26
CA LEU A 491 12.34 33.73 9.54
C LEU A 491 10.89 33.26 9.79
N ASP A 492 9.87 34.01 9.37
CA ASP A 492 8.46 33.63 9.57
C ASP A 492 8.07 32.39 8.74
N ASP A 493 8.50 32.36 7.48
CA ASP A 493 8.26 31.21 6.59
C ASP A 493 9.01 29.96 7.08
N ALA A 494 10.23 30.16 7.62
CA ALA A 494 11.00 29.07 8.21
C ALA A 494 10.30 28.48 9.45
N VAL A 495 9.77 29.33 10.33
CA VAL A 495 8.96 28.91 11.48
C VAL A 495 7.75 28.10 11.03
N ALA A 496 7.02 28.58 10.02
CA ALA A 496 5.87 27.86 9.46
C ALA A 496 6.28 26.47 8.94
N CYS A 497 7.39 26.38 8.20
CA CYS A 497 7.90 25.12 7.68
C CYS A 497 8.30 24.13 8.78
N TYR A 498 8.99 24.57 9.83
CA TYR A 498 9.32 23.67 10.95
C TYR A 498 8.07 23.23 11.73
N CYS A 499 7.10 24.13 11.94
CA CYS A 499 5.82 23.77 12.55
C CYS A 499 5.08 22.70 11.72
N GLN A 500 5.09 22.81 10.39
CA GLN A 500 4.52 21.78 9.52
C GLN A 500 5.31 20.46 9.56
N ALA A 501 6.64 20.52 9.60
CA ALA A 501 7.45 19.32 9.78
C ALA A 501 7.17 18.62 11.12
N ILE A 502 6.96 19.38 12.21
CA ILE A 502 6.57 18.86 13.54
C ILE A 502 5.16 18.28 13.51
N ASN A 503 4.23 18.93 12.81
CA ASN A 503 2.85 18.47 12.69
C ASN A 503 2.77 17.12 11.94
N ILE A 504 3.57 16.95 10.89
CA ILE A 504 3.62 15.71 10.10
C ILE A 504 4.40 14.61 10.85
N ASN A 505 5.48 14.96 11.55
CA ASN A 505 6.27 14.02 12.35
C ASN A 505 6.65 14.62 13.71
N PRO A 506 5.80 14.46 14.75
CA PRO A 506 6.01 15.09 16.06
C PRO A 506 7.19 14.49 16.84
N ASN A 507 7.67 13.31 16.44
CA ASN A 507 8.76 12.60 17.11
C ASN A 507 10.14 12.93 16.51
N PHE A 508 10.22 13.80 15.50
CA PHE A 508 11.49 14.18 14.89
C PHE A 508 12.16 15.35 15.63
N PHE A 509 13.22 15.03 16.37
CA PHE A 509 13.95 15.95 17.25
C PHE A 509 14.43 17.26 16.60
N TRP A 510 14.91 17.23 15.35
CA TRP A 510 15.60 18.39 14.75
C TRP A 510 14.64 19.51 14.34
N SER A 511 13.38 19.21 14.01
CA SER A 511 12.41 20.25 13.67
C SER A 511 12.10 21.22 14.82
N PRO A 512 11.73 20.78 16.04
CA PRO A 512 11.52 21.71 17.16
C PRO A 512 12.82 22.36 17.65
N TYR A 513 13.96 21.67 17.52
CA TYR A 513 15.27 22.25 17.84
C TYR A 513 15.65 23.40 16.89
N ASN A 514 15.49 23.22 15.57
CA ASN A 514 15.75 24.26 14.57
C ASN A 514 14.70 25.36 14.58
N LEU A 515 13.45 25.05 14.94
CA LEU A 515 12.42 26.04 15.25
C LEU A 515 12.87 26.94 16.40
N GLY A 516 13.37 26.37 17.51
CA GLY A 516 13.95 27.12 18.62
C GLY A 516 15.08 28.05 18.18
N ASN A 517 16.02 27.55 17.35
CA ASN A 517 17.12 28.37 16.80
C ASN A 517 16.60 29.54 15.97
N THR A 518 15.53 29.33 15.18
CA THR A 518 14.90 30.36 14.34
C THR A 518 14.20 31.42 15.18
N LEU A 519 13.46 31.01 16.21
CA LEU A 519 12.72 31.90 17.11
C LEU A 519 13.65 32.80 17.94
N ILE A 520 14.85 32.32 18.32
CA ILE A 520 15.90 33.17 18.92
C ILE A 520 16.27 34.31 17.95
N ARG A 521 16.46 34.02 16.66
CA ARG A 521 16.80 35.03 15.65
C ARG A 521 15.67 36.02 15.42
N GLN A 522 14.43 35.63 15.65
CA GLN A 522 13.27 36.54 15.64
C GLN A 522 13.12 37.35 16.94
N GLY A 523 13.92 37.09 17.97
CA GLY A 523 13.78 37.71 19.29
C GLY A 523 12.63 37.14 20.13
N ASN A 524 11.96 36.07 19.69
CA ASN A 524 10.86 35.45 20.43
C ASN A 524 11.40 34.37 21.39
N LEU A 525 11.98 34.84 22.50
CA LEU A 525 12.68 33.98 23.46
C LEU A 525 11.75 32.99 24.16
N ASP A 526 10.49 33.35 24.44
CA ASP A 526 9.54 32.47 25.14
C ASP A 526 9.09 31.29 24.28
N ARG A 527 8.76 31.53 23.00
CA ARG A 527 8.45 30.43 22.07
C ARG A 527 9.68 29.57 21.77
N ALA A 528 10.88 30.17 21.75
CA ALA A 528 12.12 29.41 21.61
C ALA A 528 12.32 28.45 22.80
N ILE A 529 12.10 28.93 24.02
CA ILE A 529 12.16 28.10 25.24
C ILE A 529 11.15 26.95 25.17
N ALA A 530 9.90 27.22 24.80
CA ALA A 530 8.88 26.17 24.61
C ALA A 530 9.30 25.13 23.55
N SER A 531 9.91 25.57 22.45
CA SER A 531 10.37 24.69 21.37
C SER A 531 11.52 23.78 21.81
N TYR A 532 12.50 24.31 22.57
CA TYR A 532 13.57 23.47 23.13
C TYR A 532 13.09 22.56 24.25
N PHE A 533 12.09 22.97 25.03
CA PHE A 533 11.42 22.08 25.98
C PHE A 533 10.79 20.89 25.27
N TYR A 534 10.05 21.14 24.19
CA TYR A 534 9.45 20.10 23.38
C TYR A 534 10.51 19.18 22.75
N ALA A 535 11.60 19.73 22.20
CA ALA A 535 12.73 18.93 21.71
C ALA A 535 13.37 18.06 22.81
N ALA A 536 13.47 18.59 24.05
CA ALA A 536 13.97 17.87 25.22
C ALA A 536 12.96 16.85 25.79
N GLU A 537 11.68 16.92 25.44
CA GLU A 537 10.69 15.88 25.77
C GLU A 537 10.79 14.70 24.81
N ILE A 538 11.04 14.97 23.52
CA ILE A 538 11.20 13.93 22.48
C ILE A 538 12.50 13.13 22.70
N GLN A 539 13.62 13.83 22.92
CA GLN A 539 14.90 13.19 23.23
C GLN A 539 15.51 13.80 24.51
N PRO A 540 15.11 13.31 25.71
CA PRO A 540 15.57 13.87 26.97
C PRO A 540 17.04 13.61 27.31
N TYR A 541 17.75 12.85 26.48
CA TYR A 541 19.20 12.61 26.61
C TYR A 541 20.05 13.56 25.74
N LYS A 542 19.43 14.38 24.89
CA LYS A 542 20.11 15.30 23.97
C LYS A 542 20.54 16.57 24.72
N ILE A 543 21.84 16.63 25.04
CA ILE A 543 22.46 17.70 25.85
C ILE A 543 22.26 19.09 25.23
N ASP A 544 22.33 19.17 23.89
CA ASP A 544 22.21 20.42 23.11
C ASP A 544 20.97 21.25 23.50
N SER A 545 19.83 20.59 23.73
CA SER A 545 18.57 21.26 24.10
C SER A 545 18.65 21.92 25.47
N TYR A 546 19.28 21.26 26.44
CA TYR A 546 19.44 21.79 27.81
C TYR A 546 20.46 22.91 27.89
N GLU A 547 21.51 22.88 27.05
CA GLU A 547 22.45 24.00 26.94
C GLU A 547 21.77 25.26 26.37
N LYS A 548 20.95 25.10 25.32
CA LYS A 548 20.15 26.20 24.76
C LYS A 548 19.15 26.74 25.78
N LEU A 549 18.41 25.87 26.47
CA LEU A 549 17.49 26.26 27.55
C LEU A 549 18.20 27.00 28.68
N ALA A 550 19.30 26.46 29.18
CA ALA A 550 20.09 27.09 30.26
C ALA A 550 20.57 28.49 29.89
N ASN A 551 21.04 28.67 28.66
CA ASN A 551 21.53 29.96 28.17
C ASN A 551 20.39 30.97 28.00
N LEU A 552 19.24 30.55 27.43
CA LEU A 552 18.08 31.41 27.26
C LEU A 552 17.45 31.83 28.59
N LEU A 553 17.31 30.90 29.53
CA LEU A 553 16.80 31.19 30.87
C LEU A 553 17.73 32.13 31.65
N GLN A 554 19.05 32.00 31.46
CA GLN A 554 20.02 32.93 32.03
C GLN A 554 19.86 34.35 31.46
N ILE A 555 19.65 34.47 30.14
CA ILE A 555 19.42 35.76 29.45
C ILE A 555 18.12 36.41 29.93
N GLN A 556 17.07 35.62 30.22
CA GLN A 556 15.81 36.10 30.79
C GLN A 556 15.86 36.39 32.30
N GLY A 557 17.02 36.28 32.95
CA GLY A 557 17.16 36.52 34.40
C GLY A 557 16.61 35.40 35.29
N ARG A 558 16.18 34.26 34.73
CA ARG A 558 15.70 33.07 35.44
C ARG A 558 16.87 32.18 35.88
N VAL A 559 17.74 32.76 36.71
CA VAL A 559 19.06 32.19 37.05
C VAL A 559 18.97 30.82 37.73
N ASP A 560 17.97 30.59 38.58
CA ASP A 560 17.86 29.33 39.32
C ASP A 560 17.39 28.16 38.44
N GLU A 561 16.52 28.43 37.45
CA GLU A 561 16.14 27.43 36.45
C GLU A 561 17.29 27.13 35.49
N ALA A 562 18.06 28.15 35.09
CA ALA A 562 19.25 27.98 34.28
C ALA A 562 20.30 27.08 34.98
N LYS A 563 20.51 27.27 36.29
CA LYS A 563 21.41 26.40 37.09
C LYS A 563 20.98 24.94 37.08
N LYS A 564 19.67 24.65 37.13
CA LYS A 564 19.13 23.28 37.09
C LYS A 564 19.50 22.57 35.79
N TYR A 565 19.34 23.23 34.64
CA TYR A 565 19.70 22.65 33.34
C TYR A 565 21.22 22.56 33.15
N LYS A 566 22.01 23.54 33.61
CA LYS A 566 23.50 23.46 33.60
C LYS A 566 24.01 22.27 34.42
N LEU A 567 23.40 22.00 35.57
CA LEU A 567 23.74 20.85 36.40
C LEU A 567 23.38 19.53 35.69
N LEU A 568 22.24 19.48 35.01
CA LEU A 568 21.83 18.31 34.23
C LEU A 568 22.79 18.03 33.07
N VAL A 569 23.21 19.06 32.33
CA VAL A 569 24.24 18.97 31.29
C VAL A 569 25.55 18.39 31.85
N LYS A 570 26.03 18.92 32.98
CA LYS A 570 27.24 18.42 33.64
C LYS A 570 27.12 16.95 34.07
N LYS A 571 25.94 16.52 34.52
CA LYS A 571 25.67 15.11 34.88
C LYS A 571 25.68 14.20 33.66
N PHE A 572 25.05 14.61 32.54
CA PHE A 572 25.10 13.84 31.30
C PHE A 572 26.52 13.68 30.74
N ILE A 573 27.37 14.72 30.83
CA ILE A 573 28.78 14.65 30.39
C ILE A 573 29.60 13.71 31.28
N SER A 574 29.36 13.74 32.60
CA SER A 574 30.14 12.95 33.56
C SER A 574 29.69 11.49 33.70
N ASN A 575 28.39 11.22 33.56
CA ASN A 575 27.84 9.87 33.68
C ASN A 575 26.54 9.72 32.87
N PRO A 576 26.62 9.48 31.56
CA PRO A 576 25.46 9.50 30.65
C PRO A 576 24.48 8.35 30.90
N VAL A 577 24.99 7.16 31.25
CA VAL A 577 24.17 5.97 31.50
C VAL A 577 23.31 6.14 32.75
N GLU A 578 23.93 6.52 33.87
CA GLU A 578 23.21 6.75 35.12
C GLU A 578 22.25 7.93 35.03
N THR A 579 22.65 8.99 34.30
CA THR A 579 21.79 10.15 34.07
C THR A 579 20.56 9.79 33.24
N CYS A 580 20.69 8.97 32.19
CA CYS A 580 19.55 8.46 31.42
C CYS A 580 18.61 7.61 32.29
N CYS A 581 19.16 6.71 33.13
CA CYS A 581 18.35 5.87 34.01
C CYS A 581 17.57 6.71 35.04
N ASN A 582 18.24 7.65 35.71
CA ASN A 582 17.63 8.52 36.71
C ASN A 582 16.60 9.47 36.09
N LEU A 583 16.84 9.94 34.86
CA LEU A 583 15.89 10.78 34.14
C LEU A 583 14.66 9.96 33.70
N GLY A 584 14.87 8.75 33.19
CA GLY A 584 13.79 7.81 32.89
C GLY A 584 12.91 7.57 34.12
N ASP A 585 13.52 7.21 35.26
CA ASP A 585 12.79 6.98 36.53
C ASP A 585 11.96 8.19 36.95
N LYS A 586 12.53 9.39 36.80
CA LYS A 586 11.83 10.63 37.12
C LYS A 586 10.66 10.89 36.16
N LEU A 587 10.83 10.65 34.86
CA LEU A 587 9.78 10.83 33.86
C LEU A 587 8.63 9.85 34.06
N VAL A 588 8.91 8.62 34.52
CA VAL A 588 7.87 7.66 34.93
C VAL A 588 7.03 8.24 36.07
N LEU A 589 7.65 8.80 37.11
CA LEU A 589 6.93 9.44 38.22
C LEU A 589 6.09 10.65 37.79
N GLU A 590 6.51 11.34 36.72
CA GLU A 590 5.78 12.47 36.13
C GLU A 590 4.72 12.04 35.09
N GLY A 591 4.55 10.73 34.84
CA GLY A 591 3.58 10.19 33.87
C GLY A 591 3.98 10.37 32.40
N LYS A 592 5.24 10.73 32.12
CA LYS A 592 5.77 10.98 30.77
C LYS A 592 6.39 9.72 30.16
N ILE A 593 5.52 8.80 29.72
CA ILE A 593 5.90 7.44 29.31
C ILE A 593 6.86 7.40 28.10
N GLU A 594 6.58 8.14 27.02
CA GLU A 594 7.43 8.12 25.80
C GLU A 594 8.86 8.62 26.05
N GLY A 595 8.98 9.71 26.82
CA GLY A 595 10.29 10.24 27.22
C GLY A 595 11.06 9.27 28.12
N ALA A 596 10.36 8.55 29.00
CA ALA A 596 10.96 7.51 29.85
C ALA A 596 11.46 6.31 29.03
N ILE A 597 10.66 5.83 28.07
CA ILE A 597 11.03 4.76 27.13
C ILE A 597 12.30 5.16 26.36
N SER A 598 12.31 6.37 25.78
CA SER A 598 13.45 6.92 25.04
C SER A 598 14.72 6.99 25.90
N CYS A 599 14.60 7.39 27.18
CA CYS A 599 15.73 7.40 28.13
C CYS A 599 16.26 6.00 28.44
N TYR A 600 15.38 5.03 28.69
CA TYR A 600 15.79 3.67 28.99
C TYR A 600 16.39 2.97 27.77
N GLN A 601 15.84 3.17 26.58
CA GLN A 601 16.42 2.70 25.33
C GLN A 601 17.82 3.30 25.13
N LYS A 602 18.00 4.60 25.37
CA LYS A 602 19.32 5.21 25.25
C LYS A 602 20.32 4.68 26.28
N ALA A 603 19.88 4.45 27.52
CA ALA A 603 20.72 3.84 28.54
C ALA A 603 21.19 2.43 28.11
N LEU A 604 20.30 1.65 27.50
CA LEU A 604 20.58 0.31 26.98
C LEU A 604 21.46 0.31 25.72
N GLU A 605 21.33 1.31 24.85
CA GLU A 605 22.27 1.53 23.73
C GLU A 605 23.69 1.79 24.23
N LEU A 606 23.82 2.64 25.26
CA LEU A 606 25.11 3.00 25.84
C LEU A 606 25.72 1.85 26.66
N LYS A 607 24.87 1.04 27.31
CA LYS A 607 25.30 -0.11 28.10
C LYS A 607 24.22 -1.20 28.11
N GLN A 608 24.50 -2.29 27.42
CA GLN A 608 23.52 -3.35 27.16
C GLN A 608 23.25 -4.28 28.36
N ASP A 609 24.11 -4.28 29.38
CA ASP A 609 24.05 -5.19 30.54
C ASP A 609 23.21 -4.65 31.73
N LEU A 610 22.34 -3.67 31.49
CA LEU A 610 21.51 -3.04 32.51
C LEU A 610 20.18 -3.79 32.68
N TRP A 611 20.22 -4.99 33.25
CA TRP A 611 19.05 -5.88 33.38
C TRP A 611 17.84 -5.26 34.09
N LYS A 612 18.09 -4.43 35.10
CA LYS A 612 17.04 -3.69 35.83
C LYS A 612 16.30 -2.69 34.94
N VAL A 613 16.96 -2.14 33.92
CA VAL A 613 16.36 -1.18 32.97
C VAL A 613 15.42 -1.89 32.01
N TYR A 614 15.74 -3.11 31.57
CA TYR A 614 14.82 -3.93 30.78
C TYR A 614 13.53 -4.28 31.52
N GLY A 615 13.61 -4.59 32.82
CA GLY A 615 12.43 -4.80 33.66
C GLY A 615 11.54 -3.56 33.71
N LYS A 616 12.13 -2.38 33.96
CA LYS A 616 11.41 -1.09 33.98
C LYS A 616 10.78 -0.75 32.62
N LEU A 617 11.51 -0.97 31.53
CA LEU A 617 11.02 -0.74 30.17
C LEU A 617 9.85 -1.69 29.83
N GLY A 618 9.94 -2.96 30.19
CA GLY A 618 8.85 -3.92 30.00
C GLY A 618 7.58 -3.54 30.78
N ASN A 619 7.72 -3.06 32.02
CA ASN A 619 6.58 -2.55 32.79
C ASN A 619 5.90 -1.35 32.12
N LEU A 620 6.67 -0.43 31.52
CA LEU A 620 6.10 0.70 30.79
C LEU A 620 5.38 0.27 29.50
N LEU A 621 5.92 -0.70 28.78
CA LEU A 621 5.26 -1.28 27.60
C LEU A 621 3.95 -1.97 27.98
N LYS A 622 3.95 -2.66 29.13
CA LYS A 622 2.75 -3.25 29.72
C LYS A 622 1.69 -2.22 30.07
N GLU A 623 2.08 -1.13 30.74
CA GLU A 623 1.17 -0.01 31.06
C GLU A 623 0.57 0.65 29.80
N LYS A 624 1.32 0.64 28.68
CA LYS A 624 0.85 1.12 27.36
C LYS A 624 -0.10 0.15 26.66
N GLY A 625 -0.30 -1.06 27.19
CA GLY A 625 -1.11 -2.11 26.58
C GLY A 625 -0.42 -2.81 25.41
N ASP A 626 0.89 -2.65 25.25
CA ASP A 626 1.68 -3.24 24.18
C ASP A 626 2.33 -4.56 24.65
N LEU A 627 1.48 -5.54 24.97
CA LEU A 627 1.87 -6.85 25.50
C LEU A 627 2.81 -7.59 24.54
N GLU A 628 2.68 -7.35 23.23
CA GLU A 628 3.49 -7.99 22.21
C GLU A 628 4.94 -7.47 22.22
N GLU A 629 5.13 -6.15 22.28
CA GLU A 629 6.47 -5.56 22.39
C GLU A 629 7.12 -5.82 23.75
N GLU A 630 6.33 -5.93 24.84
CA GLU A 630 6.83 -6.39 26.14
C GLU A 630 7.39 -7.82 26.06
N ILE A 631 6.62 -8.76 25.49
CA ILE A 631 7.04 -10.16 25.32
C ILE A 631 8.28 -10.24 24.42
N LYS A 632 8.33 -9.47 23.33
CA LYS A 632 9.51 -9.38 22.45
C LYS A 632 10.72 -8.85 23.20
N LEU A 633 10.57 -7.82 24.02
CA LEU A 633 11.63 -7.25 24.84
C LEU A 633 12.20 -8.29 25.80
N TYR A 634 11.35 -8.96 26.59
CA TYR A 634 11.82 -9.96 27.56
C TYR A 634 12.48 -11.18 26.89
N ASN A 635 11.94 -11.66 25.76
CA ASN A 635 12.56 -12.72 24.98
C ASN A 635 13.93 -12.30 24.43
N ARG A 636 14.06 -11.05 23.93
CA ARG A 636 15.34 -10.50 23.45
C ARG A 636 16.37 -10.45 24.58
N VAL A 637 15.95 -10.09 25.78
CA VAL A 637 16.84 -9.99 26.95
C VAL A 637 17.29 -11.36 27.44
N LEU A 638 16.39 -12.34 27.52
CA LEU A 638 16.72 -13.70 27.96
C LEU A 638 17.59 -14.46 26.94
N LYS A 639 17.55 -14.08 25.66
CA LYS A 639 18.52 -14.54 24.66
C LYS A 639 19.93 -14.01 24.91
N LEU A 640 20.06 -12.76 25.35
CA LEU A 640 21.35 -12.13 25.64
C LEU A 640 21.94 -12.60 26.98
N ASN A 641 21.10 -12.94 27.95
CA ASN A 641 21.52 -13.51 29.23
C ASN A 641 20.45 -14.47 29.76
N GLN A 642 20.76 -15.78 29.67
CA GLN A 642 19.83 -16.86 30.00
C GLN A 642 19.50 -16.97 31.50
N LYS A 643 20.18 -16.23 32.40
CA LYS A 643 19.95 -16.31 33.85
C LYS A 643 19.47 -14.98 34.44
N LEU A 644 18.23 -14.60 34.14
CA LEU A 644 17.56 -13.41 34.70
C LEU A 644 16.18 -13.78 35.28
N PRO A 645 16.12 -14.31 36.52
CA PRO A 645 14.91 -14.89 37.10
C PRO A 645 13.71 -13.92 37.17
N GLU A 646 14.00 -12.62 37.37
CA GLU A 646 12.97 -11.57 37.45
C GLU A 646 12.30 -11.32 36.08
N ILE A 647 13.09 -11.31 35.00
CA ILE A 647 12.59 -11.13 33.63
C ILE A 647 11.88 -12.39 33.14
N GLU A 648 12.39 -13.57 33.50
CA GLU A 648 11.74 -14.85 33.22
C GLU A 648 10.39 -14.96 33.91
N ALA A 649 10.29 -14.56 35.19
CA ALA A 649 9.02 -14.51 35.91
C ALA A 649 8.02 -13.53 35.28
N ASN A 650 8.47 -12.35 34.85
CA ASN A 650 7.62 -11.38 34.17
C ASN A 650 7.17 -11.87 32.79
N LEU A 651 8.06 -12.50 32.02
CA LEU A 651 7.73 -13.13 30.74
C LEU A 651 6.71 -14.25 30.92
N GLN A 652 6.91 -15.16 31.88
CA GLN A 652 5.95 -16.23 32.17
C GLN A 652 4.59 -15.68 32.59
N LYS A 653 4.56 -14.58 33.35
CA LYS A 653 3.32 -13.89 33.69
C LYS A 653 2.63 -13.31 32.46
N SER A 654 3.36 -12.63 31.58
CA SER A 654 2.81 -12.00 30.37
C SER A 654 2.40 -13.05 29.30
N LEU A 655 3.12 -14.18 29.20
CA LEU A 655 2.73 -15.33 28.38
C LEU A 655 1.47 -16.03 28.92
N LYS A 656 1.34 -16.17 30.24
CA LYS A 656 0.15 -16.74 30.85
C LYS A 656 -1.06 -15.82 30.70
N GLU A 657 -0.87 -14.51 30.76
CA GLU A 657 -1.89 -13.52 30.39
C GLU A 657 -2.26 -13.63 28.89
N GLN A 658 -1.28 -13.87 28.00
CA GLN A 658 -1.51 -14.11 26.56
C GLN A 658 -2.24 -15.45 26.27
N GLU A 659 -1.99 -16.51 27.06
CA GLU A 659 -2.70 -17.78 26.94
C GLU A 659 -4.11 -17.73 27.55
N GLN A 660 -4.30 -16.99 28.64
CA GLN A 660 -5.61 -16.77 29.24
C GLN A 660 -6.55 -15.94 28.36
N THR A 661 -5.98 -15.06 27.54
CA THR A 661 -6.72 -14.30 26.51
C THR A 661 -7.02 -15.15 25.26
N LYS A 662 -6.29 -16.25 25.01
CA LYS A 662 -6.57 -17.21 23.91
C LYS A 662 -7.55 -18.33 24.27
N ARG A 663 -7.68 -18.73 25.54
CA ARG A 663 -8.76 -19.65 25.96
C ARG A 663 -10.06 -18.86 26.00
N VAL A 664 -10.95 -19.06 25.03
CA VAL A 664 -12.33 -18.55 25.08
C VAL A 664 -12.92 -18.97 26.42
N LYS A 665 -13.01 -18.02 27.36
CA LYS A 665 -13.70 -18.26 28.63
C LYS A 665 -15.12 -18.66 28.28
N LYS A 666 -15.55 -19.85 28.73
CA LYS A 666 -16.95 -20.27 28.66
C LYS A 666 -17.79 -19.12 29.19
N VAL A 667 -18.63 -18.55 28.34
CA VAL A 667 -19.47 -17.43 28.73
C VAL A 667 -20.63 -18.02 29.53
N GLU A 668 -20.72 -17.64 30.80
CA GLU A 668 -21.79 -18.11 31.69
C GLU A 668 -23.15 -17.80 31.05
N GLY A 669 -23.99 -18.83 30.87
CA GLY A 669 -25.30 -18.70 30.22
C GLY A 669 -25.36 -19.06 28.74
N ILE A 670 -24.25 -19.50 28.13
CA ILE A 670 -24.23 -20.07 26.77
C ILE A 670 -23.90 -21.56 26.81
N PRO A 671 -24.74 -22.45 26.22
CA PRO A 671 -24.48 -23.88 26.12
C PRO A 671 -23.25 -24.20 25.25
N ASP A 672 -22.53 -25.28 25.58
CA ASP A 672 -21.30 -25.68 24.84
C ASP A 672 -21.57 -26.01 23.35
N ASN A 673 -22.80 -26.37 23.00
CA ASN A 673 -23.21 -26.70 21.63
C ASN A 673 -23.90 -25.53 20.91
N PHE A 674 -24.00 -24.36 21.53
CA PHE A 674 -24.48 -23.15 20.86
C PHE A 674 -23.34 -22.53 20.07
N VAL A 675 -23.47 -22.48 18.74
CA VAL A 675 -22.47 -21.92 17.83
C VAL A 675 -23.15 -20.90 16.95
N LEU A 676 -22.62 -19.67 16.95
CA LEU A 676 -23.07 -18.64 16.02
C LEU A 676 -22.53 -18.93 14.62
N PRO A 677 -23.33 -18.74 13.56
CA PRO A 677 -22.84 -18.87 12.20
C PRO A 677 -21.73 -17.84 11.94
N PRO A 678 -20.77 -18.14 11.05
CA PRO A 678 -19.74 -17.18 10.66
C PRO A 678 -20.37 -15.92 10.04
N ILE A 679 -19.61 -14.83 10.01
CA ILE A 679 -20.05 -13.58 9.38
C ILE A 679 -20.15 -13.82 7.87
N VAL A 680 -21.34 -13.62 7.31
CA VAL A 680 -21.58 -13.82 5.87
C VAL A 680 -21.24 -12.53 5.13
N GLY A 681 -20.32 -12.63 4.19
CA GLY A 681 -19.92 -11.51 3.34
C GLY A 681 -19.08 -10.43 4.02
N GLU A 682 -18.30 -10.81 5.03
CA GLU A 682 -17.30 -9.92 5.63
C GLU A 682 -16.34 -9.38 4.56
N GLY A 683 -16.03 -8.08 4.61
CA GLY A 683 -15.21 -7.44 3.58
C GLY A 683 -15.91 -7.40 2.22
N ASN A 684 -15.35 -8.07 1.22
CA ASN A 684 -15.94 -8.24 -0.11
C ASN A 684 -16.19 -9.72 -0.44
N ASP A 685 -16.26 -10.60 0.55
CA ASP A 685 -16.55 -12.01 0.27
C ASP A 685 -17.99 -12.17 -0.28
N TYR A 686 -18.10 -12.52 -1.55
CA TYR A 686 -19.38 -12.71 -2.23
C TYR A 686 -19.68 -14.20 -2.48
N SER A 687 -19.01 -15.12 -1.79
CA SER A 687 -19.18 -16.57 -2.00
C SER A 687 -20.62 -17.05 -1.81
N PHE A 688 -21.34 -16.45 -0.85
CA PHE A 688 -22.77 -16.73 -0.63
C PHE A 688 -23.66 -16.29 -1.82
N ILE A 689 -23.22 -15.32 -2.63
CA ILE A 689 -23.90 -14.93 -3.87
C ILE A 689 -23.62 -15.98 -4.95
N GLU A 690 -22.38 -16.44 -5.08
CA GLU A 690 -22.03 -17.50 -6.04
C GLU A 690 -22.78 -18.81 -5.78
N GLU A 691 -22.98 -19.17 -4.52
CA GLU A 691 -23.82 -20.32 -4.14
C GLU A 691 -25.25 -20.16 -4.63
N LYS A 692 -25.86 -18.99 -4.42
CA LYS A 692 -27.21 -18.67 -4.93
C LYS A 692 -27.26 -18.66 -6.47
N VAL A 693 -26.22 -18.17 -7.14
CA VAL A 693 -26.12 -18.25 -8.60
C VAL A 693 -26.10 -19.70 -9.06
N LYS A 694 -25.31 -20.57 -8.42
CA LYS A 694 -25.27 -22.01 -8.72
C LYS A 694 -26.65 -22.65 -8.51
N GLU A 695 -27.34 -22.34 -7.43
CA GLU A 695 -28.71 -22.80 -7.19
C GLU A 695 -29.70 -22.34 -8.26
N PHE A 696 -29.63 -21.07 -8.67
CA PHE A 696 -30.47 -20.52 -9.72
C PHE A 696 -30.24 -21.22 -11.05
N VAL A 697 -28.98 -21.38 -11.46
CA VAL A 697 -28.61 -22.09 -12.70
C VAL A 697 -29.07 -23.56 -12.65
N ASN A 698 -28.84 -24.25 -11.53
CA ASN A 698 -29.24 -25.65 -11.35
C ASN A 698 -30.77 -25.83 -11.31
N SER A 699 -31.52 -24.80 -10.94
CA SER A 699 -32.99 -24.86 -10.91
C SER A 699 -33.63 -24.94 -12.31
N GLY A 700 -32.89 -24.59 -13.37
CA GLY A 700 -33.40 -24.56 -14.74
C GLY A 700 -34.52 -23.54 -14.98
N LYS A 701 -34.71 -22.58 -14.05
CA LYS A 701 -35.68 -21.50 -14.22
C LYS A 701 -35.32 -20.66 -15.45
N PRO A 702 -36.30 -20.22 -16.25
CA PRO A 702 -36.04 -19.36 -17.39
C PRO A 702 -35.54 -17.99 -16.93
N TYR A 703 -34.70 -17.35 -17.75
CA TYR A 703 -34.34 -15.95 -17.56
C TYR A 703 -35.54 -15.05 -17.86
N THR A 704 -35.89 -14.18 -16.92
CA THR A 704 -37.11 -13.33 -17.01
C THR A 704 -36.83 -11.85 -16.83
N LEU A 705 -35.65 -11.47 -16.35
CA LEU A 705 -35.35 -10.07 -16.04
C LEU A 705 -34.93 -9.32 -17.31
N PRO A 706 -35.59 -8.20 -17.66
CA PRO A 706 -35.15 -7.37 -18.77
C PRO A 706 -33.95 -6.51 -18.39
N VAL A 707 -33.12 -6.18 -19.38
CA VAL A 707 -31.84 -5.47 -19.23
C VAL A 707 -31.65 -4.43 -20.33
N SER A 708 -31.12 -3.27 -19.97
CA SER A 708 -30.75 -2.21 -20.90
C SER A 708 -29.22 -2.15 -21.06
N ILE A 709 -28.73 -2.38 -22.27
CA ILE A 709 -27.33 -2.22 -22.65
C ILE A 709 -27.13 -0.79 -23.14
N ILE A 710 -26.24 -0.05 -22.49
CA ILE A 710 -25.95 1.35 -22.80
C ILE A 710 -24.54 1.42 -23.37
N ILE A 711 -24.44 1.99 -24.57
CA ILE A 711 -23.20 2.08 -25.34
C ILE A 711 -22.86 3.56 -25.56
N PRO A 712 -21.98 4.14 -24.73
CA PRO A 712 -21.43 5.47 -24.98
C PRO A 712 -20.56 5.47 -26.24
N THR A 713 -20.71 6.46 -27.10
CA THR A 713 -19.90 6.59 -28.33
C THR A 713 -19.52 8.02 -28.65
N TYR A 714 -18.31 8.20 -29.19
CA TYR A 714 -17.78 9.47 -29.72
C TYR A 714 -16.81 9.19 -30.87
N ASN A 715 -17.13 9.66 -32.09
CA ASN A 715 -16.30 9.57 -33.30
C ASN A 715 -15.66 8.19 -33.56
N ARG A 716 -16.43 7.11 -33.38
CA ARG A 716 -15.99 5.70 -33.50
C ARG A 716 -16.92 4.86 -34.38
N LYS A 717 -17.39 5.39 -35.50
CA LYS A 717 -18.37 4.77 -36.41
C LYS A 717 -18.06 3.30 -36.74
N GLU A 718 -16.86 3.00 -37.23
CA GLU A 718 -16.49 1.64 -37.67
C GLU A 718 -16.38 0.67 -36.49
N ILE A 719 -15.81 1.12 -35.38
CA ILE A 719 -15.66 0.34 -34.14
C ILE A 719 -17.04 0.02 -33.54
N LEU A 720 -17.93 1.02 -33.49
CA LEU A 720 -19.33 0.86 -33.04
C LEU A 720 -20.08 -0.15 -33.92
N ALA A 721 -19.84 -0.16 -35.23
CA ALA A 721 -20.51 -1.10 -36.14
C ALA A 721 -20.21 -2.55 -35.79
N LYS A 722 -18.95 -2.88 -35.49
CA LYS A 722 -18.51 -4.23 -35.09
C LYS A 722 -19.13 -4.65 -33.75
N THR A 723 -19.22 -3.70 -32.80
CA THR A 723 -19.88 -3.91 -31.51
C THR A 723 -21.37 -4.21 -31.67
N LEU A 724 -22.08 -3.43 -32.49
CA LEU A 724 -23.50 -3.65 -32.76
C LEU A 724 -23.76 -4.97 -33.51
N ALA A 725 -22.88 -5.35 -34.44
CA ALA A 725 -22.93 -6.64 -35.11
C ALA A 725 -22.89 -7.80 -34.10
N ALA A 726 -21.91 -7.79 -33.20
CA ALA A 726 -21.71 -8.83 -32.19
C ALA A 726 -22.88 -8.96 -31.21
N ILE A 727 -23.50 -7.83 -30.81
CA ILE A 727 -24.68 -7.84 -29.93
C ILE A 727 -25.85 -8.63 -30.55
N THR A 728 -25.95 -8.74 -31.87
CA THR A 728 -27.03 -9.50 -32.50
C THR A 728 -26.97 -11.02 -32.22
N HIS A 729 -25.80 -11.53 -31.82
CA HIS A 729 -25.51 -12.93 -31.48
C HIS A 729 -25.72 -13.29 -30.00
N GLN A 730 -26.17 -12.36 -29.16
CA GLN A 730 -26.43 -12.67 -27.75
C GLN A 730 -27.45 -13.81 -27.58
N THR A 731 -27.12 -14.73 -26.67
CA THR A 731 -27.89 -15.93 -26.33
C THR A 731 -29.03 -15.65 -25.36
N TYR A 732 -28.89 -14.60 -24.54
CA TYR A 732 -29.94 -14.14 -23.65
C TYR A 732 -31.22 -13.76 -24.43
N PRO A 733 -32.44 -13.97 -23.88
CA PRO A 733 -33.66 -13.79 -24.65
C PRO A 733 -33.78 -12.38 -25.26
N LYS A 734 -33.77 -12.31 -26.59
CA LYS A 734 -33.65 -11.05 -27.34
C LYS A 734 -34.73 -10.01 -27.02
N HIS A 735 -35.94 -10.45 -26.69
CA HIS A 735 -37.05 -9.56 -26.31
C HIS A 735 -36.88 -8.93 -24.91
N LEU A 736 -35.91 -9.41 -24.11
CA LEU A 736 -35.54 -8.87 -22.80
C LEU A 736 -34.35 -7.91 -22.88
N ILE A 737 -33.75 -7.71 -24.05
CA ILE A 737 -32.59 -6.83 -24.23
C ILE A 737 -33.05 -5.55 -24.92
N GLU A 738 -32.84 -4.42 -24.24
CA GLU A 738 -32.88 -3.08 -24.83
C GLU A 738 -31.46 -2.60 -25.12
N ILE A 739 -31.24 -1.95 -26.26
CA ILE A 739 -29.93 -1.40 -26.63
C ILE A 739 -30.06 0.11 -26.83
N ILE A 740 -29.21 0.87 -26.15
CA ILE A 740 -29.21 2.33 -26.16
C ILE A 740 -27.82 2.79 -26.60
N VAL A 741 -27.75 3.48 -27.73
CA VAL A 741 -26.52 4.15 -28.17
C VAL A 741 -26.58 5.60 -27.69
N ALA A 742 -25.71 5.94 -26.74
CA ALA A 742 -25.60 7.27 -26.16
C ALA A 742 -24.43 8.01 -26.82
N ASN A 743 -24.77 8.94 -27.70
CA ASN A 743 -23.83 9.64 -28.57
C ASN A 743 -23.39 10.98 -27.95
N ASP A 744 -22.09 11.16 -27.73
CA ASP A 744 -21.50 12.38 -27.16
C ASP A 744 -21.20 13.47 -28.20
N GLY A 745 -22.04 13.56 -29.23
CA GLY A 745 -21.92 14.59 -30.26
C GLY A 745 -21.01 14.25 -31.44
N SER A 746 -20.87 12.97 -31.77
CA SER A 746 -20.12 12.46 -32.94
C SER A 746 -20.43 13.21 -34.24
N THR A 747 -19.43 13.25 -35.12
CA THR A 747 -19.46 13.95 -36.42
C THR A 747 -19.04 13.06 -37.60
N ASP A 748 -18.65 11.82 -37.33
CA ASP A 748 -18.19 10.82 -38.30
C ASP A 748 -19.33 9.99 -38.93
N GLY A 749 -20.58 10.30 -38.59
CA GLY A 749 -21.77 9.67 -39.18
C GLY A 749 -22.15 8.34 -38.55
N VAL A 750 -22.00 8.19 -37.22
CA VAL A 750 -22.47 7.04 -36.43
C VAL A 750 -23.95 6.69 -36.68
N GLU A 751 -24.78 7.68 -37.01
CA GLU A 751 -26.22 7.50 -37.31
C GLU A 751 -26.47 6.50 -38.45
N GLU A 752 -25.58 6.45 -39.45
CA GLU A 752 -25.70 5.51 -40.57
C GLU A 752 -25.58 4.05 -40.11
N VAL A 753 -24.68 3.80 -39.16
CA VAL A 753 -24.46 2.48 -38.57
C VAL A 753 -25.63 2.10 -37.67
N ILE A 754 -26.14 3.04 -36.89
CA ILE A 754 -27.32 2.80 -36.04
C ILE A 754 -28.52 2.40 -36.93
N LEU A 755 -28.80 3.15 -38.00
CA LEU A 755 -29.87 2.84 -38.96
C LEU A 755 -29.68 1.49 -39.67
N LYS A 756 -28.42 1.05 -39.89
CA LYS A 756 -28.11 -0.27 -40.45
C LYS A 756 -28.59 -1.38 -39.51
N TYR A 757 -28.26 -1.28 -38.22
CA TYR A 757 -28.56 -2.33 -37.24
C TYR A 757 -29.98 -2.24 -36.62
N GLU A 758 -30.64 -1.10 -36.71
CA GLU A 758 -32.01 -0.90 -36.23
C GLU A 758 -33.02 -1.83 -36.94
N LYS A 759 -32.67 -2.29 -38.15
CA LYS A 759 -33.44 -3.27 -38.92
C LYS A 759 -33.49 -4.66 -38.27
N TYR A 760 -32.53 -4.97 -37.41
CA TYR A 760 -32.39 -6.30 -36.79
C TYR A 760 -32.73 -6.29 -35.29
N ARG A 761 -32.58 -5.14 -34.62
CA ARG A 761 -32.85 -4.94 -33.20
C ARG A 761 -33.38 -3.54 -32.95
N GLU A 762 -34.31 -3.40 -32.01
CA GLU A 762 -34.74 -2.09 -31.52
C GLU A 762 -33.53 -1.38 -30.89
N LEU A 763 -33.12 -0.27 -31.48
CA LEU A 763 -32.00 0.56 -31.02
C LEU A 763 -32.55 1.94 -30.64
N ILE A 764 -32.28 2.36 -29.42
CA ILE A 764 -32.62 3.71 -28.98
C ILE A 764 -31.38 4.58 -29.12
N HIS A 765 -31.43 5.56 -30.01
CA HIS A 765 -30.36 6.54 -30.17
C HIS A 765 -30.68 7.82 -29.41
N VAL A 766 -29.80 8.20 -28.49
CA VAL A 766 -29.86 9.47 -27.78
C VAL A 766 -28.55 10.23 -27.94
N ARG A 767 -28.64 11.54 -28.09
CA ARG A 767 -27.49 12.38 -28.43
C ARG A 767 -27.43 13.62 -27.56
N GLN A 768 -26.23 13.98 -27.12
CA GLN A 768 -25.92 15.30 -26.55
C GLN A 768 -25.01 16.11 -27.46
N GLN A 769 -24.85 17.39 -27.14
CA GLN A 769 -23.93 18.29 -27.84
C GLN A 769 -22.49 18.00 -27.37
N ASP A 770 -21.54 17.92 -28.31
CA ASP A 770 -20.11 17.84 -27.99
C ASP A 770 -19.68 19.07 -27.18
N ARG A 771 -19.15 18.83 -25.98
CA ARG A 771 -18.62 19.84 -25.05
C ARG A 771 -17.24 19.42 -24.52
N GLY A 772 -16.48 18.67 -25.31
CA GLY A 772 -15.24 18.01 -24.87
C GLY A 772 -15.51 16.70 -24.14
N PHE A 773 -14.54 16.22 -23.34
CA PHE A 773 -14.66 14.95 -22.64
C PHE A 773 -15.82 14.96 -21.62
N ARG A 774 -16.87 14.19 -21.89
CA ARG A 774 -18.11 14.18 -21.09
C ARG A 774 -18.65 12.76 -20.85
N VAL A 775 -17.76 11.80 -20.59
CA VAL A 775 -18.13 10.38 -20.43
C VAL A 775 -19.19 10.15 -19.33
N SER A 776 -19.10 10.82 -18.19
CA SER A 776 -20.10 10.74 -17.12
C SER A 776 -21.48 11.22 -17.58
N ALA A 777 -21.53 12.33 -18.32
CA ALA A 777 -22.79 12.92 -18.79
C ALA A 777 -23.47 12.06 -19.85
N VAL A 778 -22.70 11.51 -20.81
CA VAL A 778 -23.26 10.62 -21.84
C VAL A 778 -23.69 9.27 -21.26
N ARG A 779 -22.99 8.73 -20.25
CA ARG A 779 -23.45 7.56 -19.48
C ARG A 779 -24.76 7.88 -18.76
N ASN A 780 -24.84 9.00 -18.05
CA ASN A 780 -26.08 9.44 -17.40
C ASN A 780 -27.21 9.65 -18.40
N LEU A 781 -26.93 10.16 -19.61
CA LEU A 781 -27.93 10.28 -20.68
C LEU A 781 -28.49 8.90 -21.06
N GLY A 782 -27.63 7.93 -21.37
CA GLY A 782 -28.07 6.57 -21.69
C GLY A 782 -28.84 5.91 -20.54
N ILE A 783 -28.38 6.07 -19.30
CA ILE A 783 -29.07 5.51 -18.13
C ILE A 783 -30.43 6.18 -17.91
N ARG A 784 -30.55 7.50 -18.10
CA ARG A 784 -31.85 8.19 -18.01
C ARG A 784 -32.85 7.69 -19.05
N THR A 785 -32.35 7.31 -20.23
CA THR A 785 -33.17 6.77 -21.32
C THR A 785 -33.61 5.33 -21.08
N SER A 786 -32.86 4.54 -20.32
CA SER A 786 -33.17 3.12 -20.06
C SER A 786 -34.55 2.91 -19.45
N ARG A 787 -35.29 1.95 -20.01
CA ARG A 787 -36.60 1.51 -19.51
C ARG A 787 -36.48 0.52 -18.36
N TYR A 788 -35.42 -0.30 -18.36
CA TYR A 788 -35.29 -1.43 -17.45
C TYR A 788 -34.41 -1.14 -16.23
N GLU A 789 -34.64 -1.93 -15.19
CA GLU A 789 -33.97 -1.82 -13.91
C GLU A 789 -32.53 -2.36 -13.96
N HIS A 790 -32.25 -3.39 -14.77
CA HIS A 790 -30.91 -3.95 -14.89
C HIS A 790 -30.18 -3.26 -16.02
N LEU A 791 -28.95 -2.82 -15.75
CA LEU A 791 -28.14 -2.06 -16.67
C LEU A 791 -26.86 -2.82 -16.99
N ILE A 792 -26.42 -2.74 -18.24
CA ILE A 792 -25.08 -3.09 -18.69
C ILE A 792 -24.50 -1.85 -19.34
N LEU A 793 -23.40 -1.33 -18.81
CA LEU A 793 -22.58 -0.33 -19.52
C LEU A 793 -21.54 -1.10 -20.34
N LEU A 794 -21.55 -0.87 -21.65
CA LEU A 794 -20.66 -1.52 -22.60
C LEU A 794 -19.98 -0.45 -23.46
N ASP A 795 -18.66 -0.33 -23.37
CA ASP A 795 -17.89 0.61 -24.18
C ASP A 795 -18.02 0.25 -25.67
N CYS A 796 -18.06 1.27 -26.52
CA CYS A 796 -18.27 1.09 -27.96
C CYS A 796 -17.18 0.27 -28.65
N ASP A 797 -16.01 0.09 -28.03
CA ASP A 797 -14.86 -0.66 -28.54
C ASP A 797 -14.76 -2.10 -28.02
N LEU A 798 -15.84 -2.63 -27.45
CA LEU A 798 -15.92 -4.01 -26.97
C LEU A 798 -16.84 -4.87 -27.86
N ILE A 799 -16.35 -6.05 -28.25
CA ILE A 799 -17.12 -7.08 -28.96
C ILE A 799 -17.54 -8.13 -27.92
N PRO A 800 -18.80 -8.13 -27.44
CA PRO A 800 -19.24 -9.08 -26.42
C PRO A 800 -19.43 -10.49 -27.00
N GLU A 801 -18.94 -11.52 -26.31
CA GLU A 801 -19.20 -12.91 -26.68
C GLU A 801 -20.70 -13.26 -26.60
N PRO A 802 -21.19 -14.31 -27.31
CA PRO A 802 -22.60 -14.67 -27.32
C PRO A 802 -23.24 -14.89 -25.94
N GLN A 803 -22.47 -15.30 -24.93
CA GLN A 803 -22.97 -15.56 -23.57
C GLN A 803 -22.80 -14.37 -22.62
N PHE A 804 -22.21 -13.27 -23.06
CA PHE A 804 -21.84 -12.12 -22.22
C PHE A 804 -23.01 -11.59 -21.35
N VAL A 805 -24.15 -11.30 -21.97
CA VAL A 805 -25.33 -10.81 -21.23
C VAL A 805 -25.87 -11.90 -20.29
N GLU A 806 -25.88 -13.15 -20.73
CA GLU A 806 -26.37 -14.27 -19.91
C GLU A 806 -25.54 -14.44 -18.64
N GLU A 807 -24.21 -14.44 -18.75
CA GLU A 807 -23.27 -14.61 -17.62
C GLU A 807 -23.45 -13.52 -16.56
N LEU A 808 -23.65 -12.26 -16.97
CA LEU A 808 -23.93 -11.15 -16.05
C LEU A 808 -25.32 -11.29 -15.43
N MET A 809 -26.33 -11.64 -16.22
CA MET A 809 -27.71 -11.73 -15.74
C MET A 809 -27.92 -12.89 -14.77
N LYS A 810 -27.13 -13.96 -14.80
CA LYS A 810 -27.14 -15.03 -13.77
C LYS A 810 -27.01 -14.48 -12.35
N TYR A 811 -26.13 -13.48 -12.17
CA TYR A 811 -25.92 -12.82 -10.87
C TYR A 811 -27.06 -11.84 -10.54
N LEU A 812 -27.51 -11.04 -11.51
CA LEU A 812 -28.59 -10.05 -11.27
C LEU A 812 -29.96 -10.71 -10.98
N HIS A 813 -30.16 -11.98 -11.35
CA HIS A 813 -31.36 -12.74 -10.92
C HIS A 813 -31.37 -13.10 -9.43
N VAL A 814 -30.20 -13.11 -8.78
CA VAL A 814 -30.09 -13.55 -7.38
C VAL A 814 -29.75 -12.42 -6.41
N THR A 815 -29.27 -11.27 -6.89
CA THR A 815 -28.91 -10.14 -6.04
C THR A 815 -29.03 -8.80 -6.76
N ASP A 816 -29.56 -7.79 -6.04
CA ASP A 816 -29.48 -6.37 -6.40
C ASP A 816 -28.30 -5.67 -5.70
N LYS A 817 -27.54 -6.37 -4.83
CA LYS A 817 -26.47 -5.82 -3.98
C LYS A 817 -25.06 -6.00 -4.54
N ALA A 818 -24.93 -6.16 -5.84
CA ALA A 818 -23.64 -6.35 -6.48
C ALA A 818 -23.46 -5.45 -7.71
N VAL A 819 -22.20 -5.12 -7.96
CA VAL A 819 -21.72 -4.64 -9.25
C VAL A 819 -20.86 -5.72 -9.85
N LEU A 820 -21.20 -6.06 -11.09
CA LEU A 820 -20.53 -7.09 -11.86
C LEU A 820 -19.56 -6.44 -12.82
N MET A 821 -18.34 -6.97 -12.90
CA MET A 821 -17.31 -6.48 -13.81
C MET A 821 -16.92 -7.63 -14.74
N ALA A 822 -17.13 -7.43 -16.03
CA ALA A 822 -16.76 -8.43 -17.03
C ALA A 822 -15.25 -8.46 -17.29
N HIS A 823 -14.85 -9.53 -17.98
CA HIS A 823 -13.49 -9.77 -18.44
C HIS A 823 -13.33 -9.35 -19.91
N ARG A 824 -12.13 -8.88 -20.27
CA ARG A 824 -11.79 -8.52 -21.64
C ARG A 824 -10.49 -9.16 -22.12
N ARG A 825 -10.48 -9.54 -23.39
CA ARG A 825 -9.29 -9.89 -24.18
C ARG A 825 -8.94 -8.74 -25.12
N PHE A 826 -7.71 -8.66 -25.63
CA PHE A 826 -7.27 -7.58 -26.51
C PHE A 826 -6.99 -8.13 -27.90
N VAL A 827 -7.68 -7.61 -28.92
CA VAL A 827 -7.61 -8.12 -30.31
C VAL A 827 -7.46 -6.98 -31.32
N ASN A 828 -6.88 -7.28 -32.48
CA ASN A 828 -6.85 -6.36 -33.63
C ASN A 828 -7.99 -6.69 -34.59
N THR A 829 -8.91 -5.75 -34.81
CA THR A 829 -10.07 -5.94 -35.69
C THR A 829 -9.96 -5.22 -37.04
N ASP A 830 -8.83 -4.58 -37.37
CA ASP A 830 -8.68 -3.80 -38.60
C ASP A 830 -8.88 -4.63 -39.89
N GLY A 831 -8.60 -5.94 -39.81
CA GLY A 831 -8.76 -6.86 -40.93
C GLY A 831 -10.16 -7.44 -41.12
N ILE A 832 -11.11 -7.12 -40.25
CA ILE A 832 -12.48 -7.67 -40.28
C ILE A 832 -13.53 -6.56 -40.29
N THR A 833 -14.61 -6.79 -41.03
CA THR A 833 -15.74 -5.89 -41.18
C THR A 833 -16.88 -6.27 -40.22
N ASP A 834 -17.80 -5.33 -39.98
CA ASP A 834 -18.98 -5.59 -39.16
C ASP A 834 -19.96 -6.57 -39.85
N ASP A 835 -20.02 -6.58 -41.19
CA ASP A 835 -20.83 -7.55 -41.95
C ASP A 835 -20.32 -8.99 -41.75
N GLU A 836 -19.01 -9.21 -41.76
CA GLU A 836 -18.42 -10.53 -41.48
C GLU A 836 -18.72 -11.01 -40.05
N ILE A 837 -18.69 -10.10 -39.07
CA ILE A 837 -19.06 -10.43 -37.67
C ILE A 837 -20.55 -10.76 -37.57
N PHE A 838 -21.41 -10.00 -38.27
CA PHE A 838 -22.86 -10.22 -38.27
C PHE A 838 -23.27 -11.56 -38.90
N GLU A 839 -22.54 -12.00 -39.94
CA GLU A 839 -22.73 -13.31 -40.55
C GLU A 839 -22.20 -14.44 -39.67
N ASP A 840 -20.98 -14.31 -39.14
CA ASP A 840 -20.34 -15.29 -38.25
C ASP A 840 -19.43 -14.62 -37.22
N ILE A 841 -19.91 -14.54 -35.97
CA ILE A 841 -19.17 -13.98 -34.84
C ILE A 841 -17.84 -14.69 -34.58
N ASN A 842 -17.67 -15.96 -34.99
CA ASN A 842 -16.42 -16.68 -34.81
C ASN A 842 -15.25 -16.04 -35.58
N THR A 843 -15.54 -15.23 -36.61
CA THR A 843 -14.55 -14.41 -37.30
C THR A 843 -13.83 -13.46 -36.34
N ALA A 844 -14.55 -12.91 -35.35
CA ALA A 844 -13.95 -12.10 -34.29
C ALA A 844 -13.41 -12.95 -33.13
N LEU A 845 -14.14 -13.98 -32.69
CA LEU A 845 -13.73 -14.81 -31.53
C LEU A 845 -12.44 -15.60 -31.77
N GLY A 846 -12.16 -15.94 -33.04
CA GLY A 846 -10.94 -16.62 -33.47
C GLY A 846 -9.71 -15.73 -33.58
N LEU A 847 -9.82 -14.42 -33.36
CA LEU A 847 -8.68 -13.51 -33.36
C LEU A 847 -7.72 -13.83 -32.20
N GLU A 848 -6.43 -13.77 -32.50
CA GLU A 848 -5.37 -13.95 -31.51
C GLU A 848 -5.26 -12.74 -30.58
N ASP A 849 -4.90 -13.00 -29.32
CA ASP A 849 -4.63 -11.93 -28.36
C ASP A 849 -3.36 -11.18 -28.77
N ILE A 850 -3.44 -9.84 -28.79
CA ILE A 850 -2.33 -9.01 -29.27
C ILE A 850 -1.45 -8.49 -28.13
N VAL A 851 -0.22 -8.08 -28.48
CA VAL A 851 0.63 -7.26 -27.61
C VAL A 851 0.39 -5.81 -27.97
N THR A 852 -0.29 -5.07 -27.11
CA THR A 852 -0.52 -3.64 -27.34
C THR A 852 0.76 -2.81 -27.18
N GLU A 853 0.90 -1.77 -28.00
CA GLU A 853 1.91 -0.73 -27.82
C GLU A 853 1.48 0.32 -26.77
N ASN A 854 0.23 0.25 -26.32
CA ASN A 854 -0.33 1.14 -25.32
C ASN A 854 0.36 0.94 -23.97
N VAL A 855 1.15 1.92 -23.56
CA VAL A 855 1.97 1.91 -22.32
C VAL A 855 1.16 1.63 -21.04
N MET A 856 -0.16 1.83 -21.05
CA MET A 856 -1.03 1.57 -19.90
C MET A 856 -1.44 0.10 -19.75
N PHE A 857 -1.48 -0.65 -20.85
CA PHE A 857 -1.91 -2.04 -20.89
C PHE A 857 -0.76 -2.99 -21.23
N LYS A 858 0.39 -2.45 -21.62
CA LYS A 858 1.56 -3.23 -22.02
C LYS A 858 1.95 -4.23 -20.92
N SER A 859 2.10 -5.49 -21.32
CA SER A 859 2.62 -6.55 -20.46
C SER A 859 4.06 -6.22 -20.02
N ASP A 860 4.37 -6.43 -18.74
CA ASP A 860 5.74 -6.30 -18.22
C ASP A 860 6.67 -7.40 -18.77
N VAL A 861 6.09 -8.45 -19.35
CA VAL A 861 6.80 -9.55 -20.00
C VAL A 861 6.87 -9.30 -21.50
N LYS A 862 8.09 -9.10 -22.00
CA LYS A 862 8.37 -8.88 -23.43
C LYS A 862 7.77 -10.01 -24.28
N ASN A 863 6.98 -9.65 -25.30
CA ASN A 863 6.34 -10.56 -26.26
C ASN A 863 5.23 -11.49 -25.69
N LYS A 864 4.63 -11.18 -24.53
CA LYS A 864 3.37 -11.82 -24.08
C LYS A 864 2.17 -10.97 -24.44
N ALA A 865 1.06 -11.64 -24.80
CA ALA A 865 -0.24 -11.03 -25.03
C ALA A 865 -0.62 -10.09 -23.88
N THR A 866 -1.31 -9.00 -24.22
CA THR A 866 -1.81 -8.03 -23.26
C THR A 866 -2.90 -8.65 -22.40
N ILE A 867 -2.73 -8.56 -21.08
CA ILE A 867 -3.70 -9.02 -20.08
C ILE A 867 -4.27 -7.80 -19.37
N ASP A 868 -5.56 -7.86 -19.02
CA ASP A 868 -6.18 -6.81 -18.23
C ASP A 868 -5.44 -6.60 -16.89
N TRP A 869 -5.07 -5.36 -16.60
CA TRP A 869 -4.35 -4.97 -15.39
C TRP A 869 -5.05 -5.41 -14.09
N ARG A 870 -6.39 -5.59 -14.12
CA ARG A 870 -7.19 -6.03 -12.98
C ARG A 870 -6.89 -7.46 -12.55
N PHE A 871 -6.36 -8.34 -13.43
CA PHE A 871 -5.98 -9.72 -13.04
C PHE A 871 -4.94 -9.76 -11.95
N ARG A 872 -3.99 -8.82 -11.96
CA ARG A 872 -2.98 -8.70 -10.90
C ARG A 872 -3.60 -8.50 -9.53
N ILE A 873 -4.78 -7.87 -9.49
CA ILE A 873 -5.55 -7.70 -8.27
C ILE A 873 -6.36 -8.98 -8.00
N TYR A 874 -7.05 -9.51 -9.00
CA TYR A 874 -7.91 -10.68 -8.87
C TYR A 874 -7.13 -11.89 -8.34
N GLU A 875 -5.99 -12.22 -8.93
CA GLU A 875 -5.13 -13.34 -8.50
C GLU A 875 -4.66 -13.18 -7.05
N LYS A 876 -4.21 -11.98 -6.67
CA LYS A 876 -3.69 -11.70 -5.32
C LYS A 876 -4.77 -11.70 -4.23
N THR A 877 -6.04 -11.56 -4.62
CA THR A 877 -7.14 -11.29 -3.68
C THR A 877 -8.29 -12.26 -3.78
N ASP A 878 -8.06 -13.42 -4.42
CA ASP A 878 -9.11 -14.41 -4.65
C ASP A 878 -10.33 -13.76 -5.34
N ASN A 879 -10.08 -13.20 -6.52
CA ASN A 879 -11.07 -12.50 -7.33
C ASN A 879 -11.77 -11.36 -6.58
N LEU A 880 -11.01 -10.52 -5.87
CA LEU A 880 -11.50 -9.43 -5.01
C LEU A 880 -12.19 -9.85 -3.71
N LYS A 881 -12.38 -11.14 -3.40
CA LYS A 881 -13.04 -11.55 -2.14
C LYS A 881 -12.28 -11.06 -0.91
N LYS A 882 -10.94 -11.07 -0.98
CA LYS A 882 -10.02 -10.64 0.07
C LYS A 882 -9.48 -9.21 -0.12
N GLU A 883 -9.99 -8.48 -1.13
CA GLU A 883 -9.54 -7.12 -1.39
C GLU A 883 -10.23 -6.13 -0.44
N LYS A 884 -9.43 -5.33 0.29
CA LYS A 884 -9.93 -4.32 1.22
C LYS A 884 -10.70 -3.20 0.49
N TYR A 885 -10.22 -2.79 -0.69
CA TYR A 885 -10.78 -1.71 -1.49
C TYR A 885 -11.12 -2.18 -2.92
N PRO A 886 -12.14 -3.05 -3.11
CA PRO A 886 -12.40 -3.71 -4.38
C PRO A 886 -12.85 -2.74 -5.47
N PHE A 887 -13.42 -1.59 -5.10
CA PHE A 887 -13.81 -0.54 -6.05
C PHE A 887 -12.65 0.00 -6.88
N ARG A 888 -11.39 -0.19 -6.45
CA ARG A 888 -10.21 0.20 -7.25
C ARG A 888 -10.11 -0.55 -8.58
N ALA A 889 -10.79 -1.69 -8.70
CA ALA A 889 -10.87 -2.49 -9.93
C ALA A 889 -12.09 -2.13 -10.80
N PHE A 890 -12.95 -1.21 -10.34
CA PHE A 890 -14.14 -0.79 -11.07
C PHE A 890 -13.74 0.09 -12.26
N ALA A 891 -14.15 -0.33 -13.45
CA ALA A 891 -14.01 0.38 -14.71
C ALA A 891 -15.31 0.21 -15.46
N SER A 892 -16.03 1.29 -15.76
CA SER A 892 -17.44 1.21 -16.13
C SER A 892 -17.70 0.90 -17.62
N GLY A 893 -16.65 0.55 -18.36
CA GLY A 893 -16.74 0.14 -19.76
C GLY A 893 -17.35 -1.23 -20.00
N HIS A 894 -17.49 -2.09 -18.99
CA HIS A 894 -18.06 -3.44 -19.14
C HIS A 894 -18.58 -3.95 -17.80
N VAL A 895 -19.54 -3.20 -17.25
CA VAL A 895 -20.11 -3.46 -15.93
C VAL A 895 -21.61 -3.65 -15.99
N ALA A 896 -22.15 -4.44 -15.06
CA ALA A 896 -23.58 -4.63 -14.91
C ALA A 896 -24.04 -4.44 -13.47
N TYR A 897 -25.20 -3.81 -13.28
CA TYR A 897 -25.80 -3.57 -11.97
C TYR A 897 -27.27 -3.13 -12.06
N SER A 898 -27.96 -3.14 -10.92
CA SER A 898 -29.32 -2.60 -10.76
C SER A 898 -29.32 -1.07 -10.72
N LYS A 899 -30.19 -0.41 -11.46
CA LYS A 899 -30.36 1.05 -11.54
C LYS A 899 -30.67 1.68 -10.17
N ASN A 900 -31.28 0.94 -9.24
CA ASN A 900 -31.51 1.29 -7.84
C ASN A 900 -30.24 1.70 -7.09
N ILE A 901 -29.05 1.31 -7.55
CA ILE A 901 -27.78 1.84 -7.04
C ILE A 901 -27.77 3.37 -7.08
N LEU A 902 -28.26 3.97 -8.16
CA LEU A 902 -28.23 5.41 -8.39
C LEU A 902 -29.12 6.19 -7.42
N GLU A 903 -30.18 5.58 -6.88
CA GLU A 903 -30.99 6.19 -5.83
C GLU A 903 -30.21 6.35 -4.52
N LYS A 904 -29.26 5.44 -4.25
CA LYS A 904 -28.47 5.43 -3.01
C LYS A 904 -27.18 6.24 -3.12
N VAL A 905 -26.51 6.15 -4.27
CA VAL A 905 -25.18 6.71 -4.44
C VAL A 905 -25.17 7.99 -5.26
N GLY A 906 -26.24 8.27 -6.00
CA GLY A 906 -26.31 9.33 -7.00
C GLY A 906 -25.81 8.87 -8.38
N TRP A 907 -25.88 9.77 -9.35
CA TRP A 907 -25.48 9.54 -10.74
C TRP A 907 -23.95 9.54 -10.93
N TYR A 908 -23.45 9.23 -12.12
CA TYR A 908 -22.04 9.49 -12.43
C TYR A 908 -21.78 10.98 -12.31
N ASP A 909 -20.66 11.35 -11.69
CA ASP A 909 -20.36 12.74 -11.41
C ASP A 909 -19.91 13.47 -12.70
N GLU A 910 -20.72 14.42 -13.15
CA GLU A 910 -20.51 15.20 -14.38
C GLU A 910 -19.46 16.32 -14.21
N ASP A 911 -18.94 16.53 -12.98
CA ASP A 911 -17.79 17.40 -12.72
C ASP A 911 -16.48 16.80 -13.23
N PHE A 912 -16.44 15.48 -13.46
CA PHE A 912 -15.33 14.82 -14.14
C PHE A 912 -15.42 15.06 -15.65
N GLN A 913 -14.82 16.16 -16.08
CA GLN A 913 -14.83 16.64 -17.47
C GLN A 913 -13.53 16.30 -18.22
N GLU A 914 -12.71 15.43 -17.64
CA GLU A 914 -11.45 14.93 -18.18
C GLU A 914 -11.30 13.45 -17.79
N TRP A 915 -10.46 12.70 -18.49
CA TRP A 915 -10.28 11.26 -18.25
C TRP A 915 -9.45 10.98 -17.00
N GLY A 916 -9.85 10.05 -16.12
CA GLY A 916 -8.96 9.48 -15.10
C GLY A 916 -9.61 8.74 -13.94
N TYR A 917 -10.35 9.45 -13.08
CA TYR A 917 -10.85 8.94 -11.79
C TYR A 917 -12.37 8.85 -11.67
N GLU A 918 -13.12 9.20 -12.71
CA GLU A 918 -14.59 9.21 -12.75
C GLU A 918 -15.21 7.85 -12.40
N ASP A 919 -14.63 6.76 -12.93
CA ASP A 919 -15.10 5.41 -12.64
C ASP A 919 -14.81 5.02 -11.19
N ILE A 920 -13.60 5.31 -10.71
CA ILE A 920 -13.17 4.97 -9.36
C ILE A 920 -13.96 5.76 -8.31
N GLU A 921 -14.35 7.01 -8.62
CA GLU A 921 -15.24 7.84 -7.80
C GLU A 921 -16.61 7.20 -7.65
N PHE A 922 -17.27 6.85 -8.75
CA PHE A 922 -18.56 6.17 -8.70
C PHE A 922 -18.45 4.83 -7.97
N GLY A 923 -17.39 4.05 -8.28
CA GLY A 923 -17.07 2.80 -7.59
C GLY A 923 -16.90 2.99 -6.07
N TYR A 924 -16.23 4.05 -5.62
CA TYR A 924 -16.08 4.35 -4.20
C TYR A 924 -17.45 4.61 -3.53
N ARG A 925 -18.33 5.39 -4.16
CA ARG A 925 -19.68 5.64 -3.60
C ARG A 925 -20.51 4.35 -3.51
N VAL A 926 -20.41 3.50 -4.52
CA VAL A 926 -21.04 2.16 -4.52
C VAL A 926 -20.49 1.27 -3.41
N TYR A 927 -19.17 1.23 -3.25
CA TYR A 927 -18.52 0.55 -2.13
C TYR A 927 -18.99 1.09 -0.78
N ASN A 928 -19.02 2.41 -0.61
CA ASN A 928 -19.43 3.05 0.64
C ASN A 928 -20.92 2.82 0.96
N ALA A 929 -21.73 2.48 -0.05
CA ALA A 929 -23.13 2.10 0.08
C ALA A 929 -23.39 0.61 0.32
N GLY A 930 -22.34 -0.21 0.53
CA GLY A 930 -22.49 -1.59 0.98
C GLY A 930 -22.51 -2.67 -0.11
N TYR A 931 -22.32 -2.30 -1.38
CA TYR A 931 -22.39 -3.25 -2.50
C TYR A 931 -21.14 -4.12 -2.63
N TYR A 932 -21.32 -5.34 -3.13
CA TYR A 932 -20.25 -6.27 -3.45
C TYR A 932 -19.72 -6.04 -4.87
N PHE A 933 -18.43 -6.24 -5.06
CA PHE A 933 -17.76 -6.11 -6.36
C PHE A 933 -17.33 -7.49 -6.82
N ILE A 934 -17.93 -7.95 -7.94
CA ILE A 934 -17.78 -9.33 -8.41
C ILE A 934 -17.20 -9.31 -9.83
N PRO A 935 -15.97 -9.80 -10.04
CA PRO A 935 -15.48 -10.07 -11.38
C PRO A 935 -16.16 -11.33 -11.93
N VAL A 936 -16.86 -11.21 -13.06
CA VAL A 936 -17.53 -12.32 -13.73
C VAL A 936 -16.63 -12.77 -14.88
N LEU A 937 -15.68 -13.66 -14.57
CA LEU A 937 -14.63 -14.07 -15.52
C LEU A 937 -15.15 -14.83 -16.74
N THR A 938 -16.37 -15.37 -16.66
CA THR A 938 -17.07 -16.04 -17.76
C THR A 938 -17.75 -15.06 -18.71
N ALA A 939 -18.04 -13.83 -18.27
CA ALA A 939 -18.54 -12.78 -19.15
C ALA A 939 -17.35 -12.13 -19.87
N ILE A 940 -17.11 -12.54 -21.11
CA ILE A 940 -15.95 -12.11 -21.90
C ILE A 940 -16.40 -11.16 -23.02
N ASP A 941 -15.63 -10.10 -23.20
CA ASP A 941 -15.67 -9.24 -24.37
C ASP A 941 -14.26 -9.08 -24.99
N LEU A 942 -14.20 -8.69 -26.27
CA LEU A 942 -12.95 -8.44 -26.98
C LEU A 942 -12.77 -6.94 -27.19
N HIS A 943 -11.74 -6.37 -26.58
CA HIS A 943 -11.35 -4.98 -26.74
C HIS A 943 -10.61 -4.78 -28.06
N GLN A 944 -11.15 -3.90 -28.90
CA GLN A 944 -10.68 -3.59 -30.24
C GLN A 944 -9.54 -2.57 -30.18
N GLU A 945 -8.29 -3.02 -30.32
CA GLU A 945 -7.09 -2.16 -30.29
C GLU A 945 -6.42 -2.10 -31.68
N PRO A 946 -6.30 -0.91 -32.29
CA PRO A 946 -5.59 -0.76 -33.56
C PRO A 946 -4.06 -0.88 -33.37
N PRO A 947 -3.30 -1.44 -34.33
CA PRO A 947 -1.85 -1.51 -34.27
C PRO A 947 -1.21 -0.12 -34.13
N GLY A 948 -0.45 0.10 -33.04
CA GLY A 948 0.26 1.37 -32.79
C GLY A 948 -0.62 2.56 -32.39
N GLY A 949 -1.87 2.31 -31.98
CA GLY A 949 -2.85 3.36 -31.66
C GLY A 949 -2.46 4.25 -30.47
N VAL A 950 -2.25 5.55 -30.74
CA VAL A 950 -2.31 6.60 -29.71
C VAL A 950 -3.78 6.85 -29.40
N ASN A 951 -4.24 6.47 -28.21
CA ASN A 951 -5.58 6.85 -27.76
C ASN A 951 -5.67 8.39 -27.70
N GLU A 952 -6.71 8.96 -28.33
CA GLU A 952 -6.86 10.38 -28.74
C GLU A 952 -6.87 11.42 -27.60
N THR A 953 -6.77 11.02 -26.35
CA THR A 953 -6.82 11.90 -25.17
C THR A 953 -5.48 11.92 -24.45
N ASP A 954 -5.02 13.11 -24.02
CA ASP A 954 -3.91 13.24 -23.06
C ASP A 954 -4.34 12.70 -21.69
N ARG A 955 -4.26 11.37 -21.55
CA ARG A 955 -4.65 10.62 -20.36
C ARG A 955 -3.87 11.01 -19.11
N ILE A 956 -2.65 11.52 -19.27
CA ILE A 956 -1.81 11.93 -18.14
C ILE A 956 -2.32 13.25 -17.58
N THR A 957 -2.54 14.24 -18.44
CA THR A 957 -3.06 15.55 -18.03
C THR A 957 -4.47 15.44 -17.48
N GLY A 958 -5.36 14.67 -18.13
CA GLY A 958 -6.71 14.43 -17.62
C GLY A 958 -6.72 13.79 -16.23
N LYS A 959 -5.84 12.80 -16.00
CA LYS A 959 -5.74 12.13 -14.71
C LYS A 959 -5.25 13.06 -13.60
N GLN A 960 -4.36 14.01 -13.92
CA GLN A 960 -3.90 15.02 -12.95
C GLN A 960 -5.02 15.99 -12.55
N ILE A 961 -5.89 16.37 -13.49
CA ILE A 961 -7.04 17.26 -13.23
C ILE A 961 -8.06 16.53 -12.37
N THR A 962 -8.46 15.33 -12.78
CA THR A 962 -9.46 14.53 -12.08
C THR A 962 -8.99 14.03 -10.71
N GLN A 963 -7.68 13.85 -10.50
CA GLN A 963 -7.14 13.46 -9.19
C GLN A 963 -7.51 14.45 -8.09
N LYS A 964 -7.39 15.76 -8.35
CA LYS A 964 -7.71 16.79 -7.35
C LYS A 964 -9.19 16.79 -6.97
N LEU A 965 -10.06 16.57 -7.96
CA LEU A 965 -11.50 16.43 -7.73
C LEU A 965 -11.79 15.14 -6.94
N PHE A 966 -11.15 14.04 -7.30
CA PHE A 966 -11.30 12.75 -6.64
C PHE A 966 -10.82 12.76 -5.18
N GLU A 967 -9.73 13.47 -4.87
CA GLU A 967 -9.26 13.69 -3.50
C GLU A 967 -10.31 14.39 -2.63
N GLN A 968 -11.15 15.28 -3.18
CA GLN A 968 -12.25 15.89 -2.43
C GLN A 968 -13.36 14.90 -2.06
N LYS A 969 -13.53 13.82 -2.84
CA LYS A 969 -14.68 12.92 -2.77
C LYS A 969 -14.35 11.53 -2.20
N CYS A 970 -13.09 11.08 -2.28
CA CYS A 970 -12.64 9.77 -1.81
C CYS A 970 -11.66 9.87 -0.63
N PRO A 971 -12.03 9.40 0.58
CA PRO A 971 -11.26 9.50 1.80
C PRO A 971 -10.28 8.36 2.07
N VAL A 972 -10.02 7.51 1.08
CA VAL A 972 -9.11 6.37 1.24
C VAL A 972 -7.66 6.87 1.25
N SER A 973 -6.89 6.50 2.27
CA SER A 973 -5.56 7.04 2.56
C SER A 973 -4.54 6.86 1.43
N TRP A 974 -4.78 5.91 0.53
CA TRP A 974 -3.96 5.74 -0.68
C TRP A 974 -4.18 6.89 -1.67
N TYR A 975 -5.43 7.31 -1.89
CA TYR A 975 -5.77 8.36 -2.84
C TYR A 975 -5.71 9.76 -2.22
N ARG A 976 -6.00 9.88 -0.92
CA ARG A 976 -6.05 11.16 -0.21
C ARG A 976 -5.11 11.18 0.98
N GLN A 977 -4.22 12.16 0.99
CA GLN A 977 -3.37 12.45 2.13
C GLN A 977 -4.12 13.35 3.12
N TYR A 978 -4.22 12.93 4.39
CA TYR A 978 -4.82 13.75 5.44
C TYR A 978 -4.01 15.04 5.64
N ARG A 979 -4.69 16.19 5.61
CA ARG A 979 -4.13 17.51 5.94
C ARG A 979 -4.96 18.16 7.05
N PRO A 980 -4.38 18.38 8.25
CA PRO A 980 -5.11 19.02 9.35
C PRO A 980 -5.66 20.39 8.97
N GLY A 981 -6.92 20.65 9.29
CA GLY A 981 -7.66 21.87 8.98
C GLY A 981 -8.27 21.95 7.57
N GLU A 982 -7.93 21.06 6.64
CA GLU A 982 -8.56 21.00 5.32
C GLU A 982 -9.98 20.43 5.42
N ILE A 983 -10.92 21.03 4.70
CA ILE A 983 -12.32 20.57 4.62
C ILE A 983 -12.53 19.99 3.22
N TYR A 984 -12.90 18.72 3.17
CA TYR A 984 -13.20 18.00 1.94
C TYR A 984 -14.71 17.97 1.69
N GLU A 985 -15.11 17.83 0.43
CA GLU A 985 -16.53 17.62 0.05
C GLU A 985 -17.11 16.38 0.73
N VAL A 986 -16.34 15.29 0.76
CA VAL A 986 -16.64 14.07 1.51
C VAL A 986 -15.60 13.90 2.63
N PRO A 987 -15.98 14.12 3.90
CA PRO A 987 -15.06 13.93 5.02
C PRO A 987 -14.73 12.46 5.19
N LYS A 988 -13.65 12.13 5.90
CA LYS A 988 -13.34 10.73 6.21
C LYS A 988 -14.26 10.16 7.28
N VAL A 989 -14.59 10.98 8.27
CA VAL A 989 -15.43 10.59 9.40
C VAL A 989 -16.70 11.46 9.46
N SER A 990 -17.85 10.84 9.67
CA SER A 990 -19.06 11.56 10.08
C SER A 990 -19.43 11.15 11.49
N ILE A 991 -19.49 12.10 12.43
CA ILE A 991 -20.02 11.86 13.77
C ILE A 991 -21.49 12.24 13.77
N TYR A 992 -22.37 11.28 14.02
CA TYR A 992 -23.80 11.56 14.13
C TYR A 992 -24.25 11.68 15.59
N ILE A 993 -25.18 12.61 15.82
CA ILE A 993 -25.69 12.95 17.16
C ILE A 993 -27.24 13.03 17.09
N PRO A 994 -27.97 12.06 17.65
CA PRO A 994 -29.40 12.22 17.88
C PRO A 994 -29.64 13.13 19.09
N ALA A 995 -30.41 14.20 18.94
CA ALA A 995 -30.64 15.21 19.96
C ALA A 995 -32.14 15.36 20.25
N TYR A 996 -32.49 15.49 21.54
CA TYR A 996 -33.85 15.81 21.99
C TYR A 996 -33.81 16.45 23.38
N ASN A 997 -34.18 17.72 23.48
CA ASN A 997 -34.22 18.49 24.73
C ASN A 997 -32.90 18.49 25.52
N VAL A 998 -31.82 18.93 24.87
CA VAL A 998 -30.43 18.89 25.36
C VAL A 998 -29.72 20.25 25.29
N GLU A 999 -30.47 21.35 25.42
CA GLU A 999 -29.95 22.73 25.33
C GLU A 999 -28.70 22.97 26.19
N GLN A 1000 -28.61 22.28 27.34
CA GLN A 1000 -27.55 22.45 28.33
C GLN A 1000 -26.23 21.78 27.94
N PHE A 1001 -26.27 20.78 27.06
CA PHE A 1001 -25.12 19.89 26.80
C PHE A 1001 -24.68 19.88 25.34
N ILE A 1002 -25.60 20.12 24.39
CA ILE A 1002 -25.33 19.94 22.96
C ILE A 1002 -24.11 20.72 22.49
N LYS A 1003 -23.90 21.94 23.01
CA LYS A 1003 -22.72 22.76 22.69
C LYS A 1003 -21.42 22.07 23.11
N HIS A 1004 -21.34 21.52 24.33
CA HIS A 1004 -20.15 20.81 24.79
C HIS A 1004 -19.87 19.55 23.97
N THR A 1005 -20.94 18.84 23.58
CA THR A 1005 -20.87 17.65 22.74
C THR A 1005 -20.29 17.99 21.36
N VAL A 1006 -20.88 18.96 20.65
CA VAL A 1006 -20.42 19.39 19.31
C VAL A 1006 -19.02 19.97 19.37
N ASP A 1007 -18.73 20.83 20.35
CA ASP A 1007 -17.38 21.40 20.53
C ASP A 1007 -16.34 20.30 20.78
N SER A 1008 -16.67 19.22 21.51
CA SER A 1008 -15.74 18.11 21.75
C SER A 1008 -15.36 17.36 20.46
N VAL A 1009 -16.28 17.32 19.48
CA VAL A 1009 -16.03 16.73 18.15
C VAL A 1009 -15.23 17.70 17.27
N LEU A 1010 -15.56 18.98 17.29
CA LEU A 1010 -14.85 20.00 16.49
C LEU A 1010 -13.41 20.24 16.93
N ASN A 1011 -13.13 20.01 18.22
CA ASN A 1011 -11.81 20.14 18.86
C ASN A 1011 -10.97 18.86 18.83
N GLN A 1012 -11.33 17.88 18.01
CA GLN A 1012 -10.50 16.68 17.81
C GLN A 1012 -9.18 17.02 17.10
N THR A 1013 -8.12 16.26 17.41
CA THR A 1013 -6.83 16.32 16.68
C THR A 1013 -6.96 15.87 15.23
N TYR A 1014 -7.96 15.03 14.94
CA TYR A 1014 -8.33 14.62 13.59
C TYR A 1014 -9.45 15.51 13.05
N THR A 1015 -9.18 16.29 12.01
CA THR A 1015 -10.09 17.35 11.55
C THR A 1015 -10.85 17.03 10.27
N ASP A 1016 -10.48 15.95 9.56
CA ASP A 1016 -11.19 15.44 8.38
C ASP A 1016 -12.45 14.69 8.81
N LEU A 1017 -13.37 15.45 9.39
CA LEU A 1017 -14.63 14.99 9.95
C LEU A 1017 -15.75 16.01 9.76
N GLU A 1018 -16.99 15.52 9.80
CA GLU A 1018 -18.21 16.34 9.93
C GLU A 1018 -19.04 15.88 11.13
N VAL A 1019 -19.95 16.75 11.58
CA VAL A 1019 -20.95 16.51 12.62
C VAL A 1019 -22.34 16.54 11.97
N CYS A 1020 -23.11 15.47 12.11
CA CYS A 1020 -24.47 15.32 11.58
C CYS A 1020 -25.47 15.17 12.72
N ILE A 1021 -26.28 16.19 12.97
CA ILE A 1021 -27.19 16.22 14.12
C ILE A 1021 -28.63 16.06 13.64
N CYS A 1022 -29.39 15.17 14.26
CA CYS A 1022 -30.84 15.14 14.08
C CYS A 1022 -31.50 15.63 15.36
N ASP A 1023 -32.11 16.81 15.29
CA ASP A 1023 -32.98 17.32 16.33
C ASP A 1023 -34.36 16.66 16.20
N ASP A 1024 -34.68 15.75 17.12
CA ASP A 1024 -35.90 14.95 17.12
C ASP A 1024 -37.09 15.72 17.72
N GLY A 1025 -37.22 16.98 17.32
CA GLY A 1025 -38.34 17.86 17.68
C GLY A 1025 -38.21 18.39 19.09
N SER A 1026 -37.04 18.96 19.44
CA SER A 1026 -36.83 19.57 20.75
C SER A 1026 -37.83 20.71 21.01
N THR A 1027 -38.26 20.77 22.26
CA THR A 1027 -39.18 21.79 22.80
C THR A 1027 -38.48 22.81 23.68
N ASP A 1028 -37.20 22.60 23.96
CA ASP A 1028 -36.31 23.55 24.63
C ASP A 1028 -35.49 24.34 23.61
N LYS A 1029 -34.43 25.03 24.06
CA LYS A 1029 -33.59 25.87 23.19
C LYS A 1029 -32.51 25.11 22.43
N THR A 1030 -32.59 23.79 22.30
CA THR A 1030 -31.56 23.00 21.59
C THR A 1030 -31.31 23.54 20.18
N LEU A 1031 -32.37 23.84 19.42
CA LEU A 1031 -32.26 24.37 18.06
C LEU A 1031 -31.65 25.78 18.05
N GLU A 1032 -32.09 26.68 18.95
CA GLU A 1032 -31.51 28.02 19.11
C GLU A 1032 -29.99 27.93 19.38
N VAL A 1033 -29.56 27.01 20.24
CA VAL A 1033 -28.13 26.79 20.54
C VAL A 1033 -27.37 26.33 19.30
N LEU A 1034 -27.94 25.44 18.49
CA LEU A 1034 -27.29 25.00 17.24
C LEU A 1034 -27.17 26.15 16.23
N GLU A 1035 -28.24 26.92 16.06
CA GLU A 1035 -28.30 28.06 15.14
C GLU A 1035 -27.31 29.17 15.54
N GLU A 1036 -27.29 29.56 16.81
CA GLU A 1036 -26.43 30.63 17.32
C GLU A 1036 -24.93 30.28 17.25
N ASN A 1037 -24.56 29.00 17.38
CA ASN A 1037 -23.16 28.60 17.53
C ASN A 1037 -22.56 27.97 16.26
N TYR A 1038 -23.37 27.38 15.37
CA TYR A 1038 -22.85 26.52 14.29
C TYR A 1038 -23.40 26.78 12.89
N SER A 1039 -24.29 27.75 12.67
CA SER A 1039 -24.85 28.06 11.33
C SER A 1039 -23.80 28.36 10.25
N GLU A 1040 -22.73 29.04 10.63
CA GLU A 1040 -21.62 29.39 9.73
C GLU A 1040 -20.50 28.33 9.73
N ASN A 1041 -20.66 27.22 10.46
CA ASN A 1041 -19.62 26.20 10.56
C ASN A 1041 -19.76 25.15 9.43
N PRO A 1042 -18.79 25.06 8.50
CA PRO A 1042 -18.88 24.16 7.35
C PRO A 1042 -18.82 22.66 7.70
N ARG A 1043 -18.45 22.31 8.94
CA ARG A 1043 -18.36 20.93 9.42
C ARG A 1043 -19.58 20.47 10.23
N VAL A 1044 -20.54 21.36 10.53
CA VAL A 1044 -21.72 21.02 11.32
C VAL A 1044 -22.96 21.13 10.46
N ARG A 1045 -23.75 20.06 10.41
CA ARG A 1045 -25.02 19.99 9.68
C ARG A 1045 -26.08 19.40 10.58
N TRP A 1046 -27.27 19.98 10.56
CA TRP A 1046 -28.39 19.42 11.31
C TRP A 1046 -29.69 19.43 10.51
N VAL A 1047 -30.63 18.60 10.96
CA VAL A 1047 -32.01 18.55 10.47
C VAL A 1047 -32.94 18.42 11.66
N THR A 1048 -34.13 19.00 11.55
CA THR A 1048 -35.20 18.86 12.54
C THR A 1048 -36.30 17.95 12.00
N GLN A 1049 -36.84 17.09 12.85
CA GLN A 1049 -38.00 16.26 12.54
C GLN A 1049 -38.98 16.22 13.72
N PRO A 1050 -40.24 15.80 13.52
CA PRO A 1050 -41.12 15.49 14.65
C PRO A 1050 -40.56 14.32 15.47
N ASN A 1051 -40.69 14.40 16.80
CA ASN A 1051 -40.21 13.37 17.72
C ASN A 1051 -40.72 11.99 17.32
N GLY A 1052 -39.80 11.12 16.91
CA GLY A 1052 -40.06 9.72 16.60
C GLY A 1052 -39.14 8.76 17.34
N GLY A 1053 -38.39 9.25 18.33
CA GLY A 1053 -37.48 8.47 19.15
C GLY A 1053 -36.07 8.34 18.56
N ILE A 1054 -35.14 7.92 19.42
CA ILE A 1054 -33.71 7.87 19.13
C ILE A 1054 -33.36 6.99 17.91
N GLY A 1055 -34.11 5.91 17.66
CA GLY A 1055 -33.91 5.05 16.49
C GLY A 1055 -34.17 5.79 15.17
N LYS A 1056 -35.31 6.50 15.09
CA LYS A 1056 -35.67 7.31 13.93
C LYS A 1056 -34.70 8.48 13.75
N ALA A 1057 -34.38 9.20 14.83
CA ALA A 1057 -33.42 10.29 14.79
C ALA A 1057 -32.03 9.83 14.32
N SER A 1058 -31.58 8.65 14.77
CA SER A 1058 -30.30 8.05 14.35
C SER A 1058 -30.33 7.65 12.87
N ASN A 1059 -31.41 7.05 12.37
CA ASN A 1059 -31.57 6.75 10.94
C ASN A 1059 -31.51 8.04 10.10
N THR A 1060 -32.19 9.11 10.53
CA THR A 1060 -32.17 10.41 9.85
C THR A 1060 -30.77 11.01 9.84
N ALA A 1061 -30.07 11.02 10.97
CA ALA A 1061 -28.71 11.56 11.06
C ALA A 1061 -27.71 10.76 10.21
N VAL A 1062 -27.78 9.42 10.23
CA VAL A 1062 -26.90 8.55 9.42
C VAL A 1062 -27.10 8.72 7.92
N LYS A 1063 -28.33 9.00 7.47
CA LYS A 1063 -28.62 9.34 6.06
C LYS A 1063 -27.88 10.62 5.62
N MET A 1064 -27.64 11.56 6.53
CA MET A 1064 -26.88 12.78 6.24
C MET A 1064 -25.37 12.58 6.18
N CYS A 1065 -24.86 11.55 6.86
CA CYS A 1065 -23.43 11.25 6.90
C CYS A 1065 -22.91 10.94 5.50
N ARG A 1066 -21.72 11.45 5.18
CA ARG A 1066 -21.02 11.20 3.91
C ARG A 1066 -19.74 10.38 4.08
N GLY A 1067 -19.19 10.36 5.28
CA GLY A 1067 -17.90 9.77 5.58
C GLY A 1067 -17.84 8.27 5.39
N MET A 1068 -16.62 7.79 5.16
CA MET A 1068 -16.30 6.37 5.07
C MET A 1068 -16.47 5.66 6.42
N TYR A 1069 -16.17 6.38 7.50
CA TYR A 1069 -16.41 5.94 8.87
C TYR A 1069 -17.51 6.78 9.51
N ILE A 1070 -18.38 6.13 10.26
CA ILE A 1070 -19.45 6.78 11.02
C ILE A 1070 -19.17 6.55 12.50
N GLY A 1071 -19.16 7.63 13.28
CA GLY A 1071 -19.12 7.57 14.73
C GLY A 1071 -20.47 7.94 15.33
N GLN A 1072 -20.90 7.24 16.37
CA GLN A 1072 -22.05 7.64 17.17
C GLN A 1072 -21.57 8.38 18.41
N LEU A 1073 -22.19 9.52 18.72
CA LEU A 1073 -22.00 10.21 19.99
C LEU A 1073 -23.36 10.63 20.57
N ASP A 1074 -23.59 10.32 21.84
CA ASP A 1074 -24.77 10.80 22.57
C ASP A 1074 -24.71 12.32 22.74
N SER A 1075 -25.87 12.97 22.62
CA SER A 1075 -25.99 14.43 22.64
C SER A 1075 -25.56 15.13 23.94
N ASP A 1076 -25.29 14.38 25.00
CA ASP A 1076 -24.81 14.85 26.31
C ASP A 1076 -23.40 14.37 26.70
N ASP A 1077 -22.78 13.52 25.87
CA ASP A 1077 -21.44 12.96 26.08
C ASP A 1077 -20.33 13.81 25.45
N MET A 1078 -19.07 13.57 25.81
CA MET A 1078 -17.93 14.34 25.29
C MET A 1078 -16.79 13.44 24.84
N LEU A 1079 -16.16 13.76 23.70
CA LEU A 1079 -14.95 13.08 23.25
C LEU A 1079 -13.69 13.61 23.93
N LYS A 1080 -12.71 12.73 24.13
CA LYS A 1080 -11.32 13.11 24.45
C LYS A 1080 -10.65 13.68 23.19
N PRO A 1081 -9.65 14.59 23.30
CA PRO A 1081 -9.12 15.33 22.15
C PRO A 1081 -8.61 14.49 20.98
N ASP A 1082 -8.11 13.28 21.21
CA ASP A 1082 -7.53 12.40 20.19
C ASP A 1082 -8.36 11.12 19.96
N ALA A 1083 -9.64 11.15 20.33
CA ALA A 1083 -10.54 10.00 20.21
C ALA A 1083 -10.72 9.56 18.76
N VAL A 1084 -11.10 10.49 17.88
CA VAL A 1084 -11.34 10.18 16.46
C VAL A 1084 -10.05 9.76 15.78
N GLU A 1085 -8.93 10.42 16.07
CA GLU A 1085 -7.62 10.05 15.54
C GLU A 1085 -7.24 8.61 15.92
N THR A 1086 -7.46 8.26 17.19
CA THR A 1086 -7.21 6.91 17.70
C THR A 1086 -8.05 5.88 16.94
N MET A 1087 -9.35 6.11 16.78
CA MET A 1087 -10.26 5.19 16.09
C MET A 1087 -9.91 5.03 14.60
N VAL A 1088 -9.63 6.14 13.89
CA VAL A 1088 -9.25 6.13 12.47
C VAL A 1088 -7.99 5.31 12.24
N LYS A 1089 -6.97 5.45 13.12
CA LYS A 1089 -5.73 4.65 13.03
C LYS A 1089 -5.99 3.15 13.03
N TYR A 1090 -6.93 2.67 13.85
CA TYR A 1090 -7.28 1.25 13.87
C TYR A 1090 -8.07 0.81 12.64
N LEU A 1091 -9.08 1.58 12.22
CA LEU A 1091 -9.92 1.26 11.05
C LEU A 1091 -9.11 1.27 9.73
N ASP A 1092 -8.15 2.19 9.60
CA ASP A 1092 -7.25 2.25 8.45
C ASP A 1092 -6.24 1.10 8.45
N LYS A 1093 -5.67 0.77 9.62
CA LYS A 1093 -4.61 -0.24 9.75
C LYS A 1093 -5.14 -1.66 9.66
N TYR A 1094 -6.23 -1.97 10.34
CA TYR A 1094 -6.78 -3.32 10.46
C TYR A 1094 -8.05 -3.45 9.61
N ASP A 1095 -8.32 -4.65 9.12
CA ASP A 1095 -9.55 -4.91 8.36
C ASP A 1095 -10.74 -5.24 9.27
N VAL A 1096 -11.05 -4.32 10.19
CA VAL A 1096 -12.17 -4.42 11.14
C VAL A 1096 -13.29 -3.48 10.74
N GLY A 1097 -14.54 -3.91 10.94
CA GLY A 1097 -15.72 -3.14 10.56
C GLY A 1097 -16.22 -2.17 11.63
N CYS A 1098 -15.98 -2.46 12.91
CA CYS A 1098 -16.33 -1.59 14.04
C CYS A 1098 -15.21 -1.52 15.09
N VAL A 1099 -14.95 -0.32 15.60
CA VAL A 1099 -14.06 -0.06 16.74
C VAL A 1099 -14.83 0.66 17.84
N TYR A 1100 -14.58 0.29 19.08
CA TYR A 1100 -15.16 0.94 20.26
C TYR A 1100 -14.13 0.98 21.38
N SER A 1101 -14.37 1.79 22.41
CA SER A 1101 -13.38 2.04 23.46
C SER A 1101 -13.97 2.17 24.85
N CYS A 1102 -13.10 2.22 25.85
CA CYS A 1102 -13.48 2.53 27.23
C CYS A 1102 -14.00 3.97 27.37
N CYS A 1103 -14.71 4.21 28.47
CA CYS A 1103 -15.11 5.54 28.91
C CYS A 1103 -14.86 5.79 30.39
N GLU A 1104 -14.95 7.06 30.74
CA GLU A 1104 -15.07 7.53 32.11
C GLU A 1104 -16.44 8.15 32.34
N ARG A 1105 -16.90 8.16 33.58
CA ARG A 1105 -18.13 8.83 33.99
C ARG A 1105 -17.83 10.24 34.45
N ILE A 1106 -18.62 11.21 33.97
CA ILE A 1106 -18.63 12.59 34.44
C ILE A 1106 -19.99 12.97 35.02
N ASP A 1107 -20.02 13.92 35.94
CA ASP A 1107 -21.26 14.47 36.49
C ASP A 1107 -21.91 15.48 35.51
N LYS A 1108 -23.08 16.02 35.88
CA LYS A 1108 -23.79 17.02 35.07
C LYS A 1108 -22.99 18.30 34.79
N TYR A 1109 -21.97 18.61 35.60
CA TYR A 1109 -21.11 19.78 35.44
C TYR A 1109 -19.85 19.48 34.61
N GLY A 1110 -19.60 18.20 34.29
CA GLY A 1110 -18.43 17.76 33.55
C GLY A 1110 -17.25 17.36 34.43
N ASN A 1111 -17.43 17.25 35.75
CA ASN A 1111 -16.37 16.77 36.64
C ASN A 1111 -16.26 15.25 36.56
N TYR A 1112 -15.02 14.75 36.55
CA TYR A 1112 -14.74 13.32 36.63
C TYR A 1112 -15.34 12.69 37.89
N VAL A 1113 -15.97 11.52 37.74
CA VAL A 1113 -16.56 10.74 38.83
C VAL A 1113 -15.78 9.45 39.04
N LYS A 1114 -15.69 8.59 38.03
CA LYS A 1114 -15.06 7.26 38.10
C LYS A 1114 -14.81 6.68 36.70
N PRO A 1115 -13.94 5.67 36.50
CA PRO A 1115 -13.93 4.93 35.24
C PRO A 1115 -15.25 4.15 35.09
N GLU A 1116 -15.73 3.99 33.86
CA GLU A 1116 -16.80 3.04 33.56
C GLU A 1116 -16.23 1.63 33.37
N TYR A 1117 -17.12 0.65 33.18
CA TYR A 1117 -16.71 -0.72 32.90
C TYR A 1117 -15.83 -0.77 31.64
N ASN A 1118 -14.87 -1.69 31.62
CA ASN A 1118 -13.92 -1.89 30.53
C ASN A 1118 -13.91 -3.37 30.15
N TRP A 1119 -14.10 -3.67 28.86
CA TRP A 1119 -14.15 -5.03 28.35
C TRP A 1119 -13.11 -5.22 27.25
N PRO A 1120 -11.88 -5.66 27.59
CA PRO A 1120 -10.76 -5.70 26.65
C PRO A 1120 -10.96 -6.67 25.48
N GLU A 1121 -11.89 -7.63 25.57
CA GLU A 1121 -12.11 -8.66 24.56
C GLU A 1121 -13.57 -8.72 24.09
N PHE A 1122 -13.77 -8.51 22.79
CA PHE A 1122 -15.05 -8.72 22.12
C PHE A 1122 -15.28 -10.19 21.76
N SER A 1123 -16.53 -10.65 21.88
CA SER A 1123 -17.02 -11.87 21.23
C SER A 1123 -18.53 -11.74 21.02
N ARG A 1124 -19.06 -12.27 19.92
CA ARG A 1124 -20.50 -12.18 19.59
C ARG A 1124 -21.36 -12.90 20.63
N GLU A 1125 -20.86 -14.01 21.16
CA GLU A 1125 -21.48 -14.79 22.22
C GLU A 1125 -21.64 -13.95 23.50
N LYS A 1126 -20.57 -13.30 23.97
CA LYS A 1126 -20.65 -12.38 25.13
C LYS A 1126 -21.62 -11.22 24.88
N LEU A 1127 -21.60 -10.64 23.67
CA LEU A 1127 -22.51 -9.54 23.30
C LEU A 1127 -23.98 -9.98 23.45
N MET A 1128 -24.33 -11.22 23.07
CA MET A 1128 -25.70 -11.74 23.15
C MET A 1128 -26.28 -11.83 24.56
N ILE A 1129 -25.47 -12.01 25.61
CA ILE A 1129 -26.00 -12.26 26.96
C ILE A 1129 -25.64 -11.18 27.99
N ASN A 1130 -24.59 -10.38 27.75
CA ASN A 1130 -24.11 -9.40 28.73
C ASN A 1130 -24.45 -7.94 28.39
N MET A 1131 -25.10 -7.67 27.25
CA MET A 1131 -25.51 -6.32 26.82
C MET A 1131 -24.40 -5.26 27.00
N ILE A 1132 -23.20 -5.57 26.51
CA ILE A 1132 -22.01 -4.72 26.66
C ILE A 1132 -21.97 -3.74 25.50
N VAL A 1133 -22.43 -2.51 25.74
CA VAL A 1133 -22.63 -1.51 24.69
C VAL A 1133 -22.03 -0.18 25.15
N HIS A 1134 -20.89 0.19 24.53
CA HIS A 1134 -20.26 1.49 24.72
C HIS A 1134 -20.87 2.51 23.77
N HIS A 1135 -21.10 3.74 24.26
CA HIS A 1135 -21.75 4.81 23.51
C HIS A 1135 -20.83 5.27 22.36
N PHE A 1136 -19.63 5.79 22.63
CA PHE A 1136 -18.76 6.16 21.52
C PHE A 1136 -18.15 4.92 20.84
N ARG A 1137 -18.43 4.82 19.55
CA ARG A 1137 -18.00 3.75 18.65
C ARG A 1137 -17.87 4.33 17.24
N MET A 1138 -16.98 3.78 16.44
CA MET A 1138 -16.83 4.13 15.03
C MET A 1138 -16.86 2.87 14.17
N PHE A 1139 -17.61 2.90 13.08
CA PHE A 1139 -17.80 1.76 12.20
C PHE A 1139 -17.74 2.18 10.73
N ARG A 1140 -17.45 1.23 9.85
CA ARG A 1140 -17.44 1.47 8.40
C ARG A 1140 -18.86 1.66 7.91
N ARG A 1141 -19.09 2.73 7.15
CA ARG A 1141 -20.38 3.02 6.55
C ARG A 1141 -20.83 1.88 5.63
N ARG A 1142 -19.94 1.33 4.80
CA ARG A 1142 -20.21 0.15 3.96
C ARG A 1142 -20.89 -0.97 4.74
N ASP A 1143 -20.32 -1.34 5.89
CA ASP A 1143 -20.80 -2.50 6.66
C ASP A 1143 -22.16 -2.17 7.31
N TRP A 1144 -22.35 -0.95 7.81
CA TRP A 1144 -23.66 -0.50 8.29
C TRP A 1144 -24.74 -0.51 7.21
N MET A 1145 -24.40 -0.13 5.98
CA MET A 1145 -25.34 -0.12 4.85
C MET A 1145 -25.76 -1.53 4.39
N ARG A 1146 -25.12 -2.59 4.89
CA ARG A 1146 -25.54 -3.98 4.73
C ARG A 1146 -26.54 -4.43 5.78
N THR A 1147 -26.85 -3.58 6.76
CA THR A 1147 -27.88 -3.83 7.78
C THR A 1147 -29.20 -3.12 7.41
N GLU A 1148 -30.24 -3.39 8.17
CA GLU A 1148 -31.55 -2.72 8.03
C GLU A 1148 -31.63 -1.35 8.71
N GLY A 1149 -30.51 -0.83 9.24
CA GLY A 1149 -30.50 0.42 10.01
C GLY A 1149 -30.99 0.25 11.45
N PHE A 1150 -31.25 1.36 12.13
CA PHE A 1150 -31.79 1.37 13.49
C PHE A 1150 -33.25 0.96 13.49
N THR A 1151 -33.65 0.11 14.45
CA THR A 1151 -35.06 -0.21 14.60
C THR A 1151 -35.79 0.93 15.30
N GLU A 1152 -36.75 1.55 14.62
CA GLU A 1152 -37.45 2.75 15.07
C GLU A 1152 -38.51 2.48 16.14
N ASP A 1153 -38.98 1.23 16.27
CA ASP A 1153 -39.98 0.81 17.27
C ASP A 1153 -39.38 0.45 18.64
N LEU A 1154 -38.05 0.45 18.77
CA LEU A 1154 -37.36 0.10 20.01
C LEU A 1154 -37.13 1.31 20.92
N LEU A 1155 -37.57 1.20 22.17
CA LEU A 1155 -37.28 2.18 23.21
C LEU A 1155 -36.10 1.72 24.08
N ASN A 1156 -35.09 2.58 24.25
CA ASN A 1156 -33.99 2.40 25.22
C ASN A 1156 -33.17 1.09 25.10
N ALA A 1157 -33.13 0.47 23.92
CA ALA A 1157 -32.26 -0.67 23.57
C ALA A 1157 -31.67 -0.57 22.15
N VAL A 1158 -31.74 0.63 21.56
CA VAL A 1158 -31.38 0.91 20.16
C VAL A 1158 -29.90 0.68 19.90
N ASP A 1159 -29.03 1.08 20.83
CA ASP A 1159 -27.59 0.85 20.70
C ASP A 1159 -27.25 -0.65 20.76
N TYR A 1160 -28.00 -1.43 21.54
CA TYR A 1160 -27.78 -2.86 21.64
C TYR A 1160 -28.19 -3.58 20.34
N ASP A 1161 -29.35 -3.24 19.78
CA ASP A 1161 -29.78 -3.74 18.47
C ASP A 1161 -28.78 -3.41 17.36
N MET A 1162 -28.21 -2.20 17.40
CA MET A 1162 -27.18 -1.78 16.46
C MET A 1162 -25.90 -2.64 16.57
N TYR A 1163 -25.38 -2.84 17.78
CA TYR A 1163 -24.21 -3.70 17.99
C TYR A 1163 -24.46 -5.12 17.48
N MET A 1164 -25.65 -5.67 17.76
CA MET A 1164 -26.04 -7.00 17.28
C MET A 1164 -26.01 -7.06 15.75
N LYS A 1165 -26.73 -6.15 15.07
CA LYS A 1165 -26.78 -6.09 13.59
C LYS A 1165 -25.40 -5.90 12.95
N LEU A 1166 -24.57 -5.00 13.47
CA LEU A 1166 -23.21 -4.81 12.96
C LEU A 1166 -22.36 -6.06 13.14
N SER A 1167 -22.45 -6.73 14.30
CA SER A 1167 -21.67 -7.94 14.58
C SER A 1167 -22.04 -9.14 13.70
N GLU A 1168 -23.19 -9.07 13.02
CA GLU A 1168 -23.66 -10.08 12.08
C GLU A 1168 -23.04 -9.89 10.68
N VAL A 1169 -22.50 -8.70 10.38
CA VAL A 1169 -21.95 -8.35 9.04
C VAL A 1169 -20.47 -7.95 9.07
N CYS A 1170 -19.88 -7.67 10.24
CA CYS A 1170 -18.46 -7.34 10.34
C CYS A 1170 -17.84 -7.63 11.73
N SER A 1171 -16.50 -7.76 11.75
CA SER A 1171 -15.71 -7.90 12.96
C SER A 1171 -15.56 -6.61 13.77
N PHE A 1172 -15.38 -6.78 15.08
CA PHE A 1172 -15.26 -5.70 16.06
C PHE A 1172 -13.87 -5.72 16.70
N HIS A 1173 -13.40 -4.55 17.11
CA HIS A 1173 -12.19 -4.39 17.90
C HIS A 1173 -12.39 -3.41 19.06
N HIS A 1174 -11.97 -3.81 20.26
CA HIS A 1174 -12.01 -2.96 21.43
C HIS A 1174 -10.65 -2.29 21.68
N ILE A 1175 -10.65 -0.96 21.73
CA ILE A 1175 -9.49 -0.16 22.10
C ILE A 1175 -9.51 0.02 23.61
N ASN A 1176 -8.55 -0.61 24.30
CA ASN A 1176 -8.41 -0.56 25.75
C ASN A 1176 -7.86 0.79 26.26
N ARG A 1177 -8.55 1.88 25.94
CA ARG A 1177 -8.22 3.27 26.27
C ARG A 1177 -9.50 4.08 26.44
N VAL A 1178 -9.51 5.03 27.37
CA VAL A 1178 -10.62 5.98 27.52
C VAL A 1178 -10.57 7.02 26.40
N THR A 1179 -11.59 7.05 25.53
CA THR A 1179 -11.67 8.06 24.46
C THR A 1179 -12.90 8.95 24.54
N TYR A 1180 -13.82 8.71 25.48
CA TYR A 1180 -14.96 9.58 25.70
C TYR A 1180 -15.39 9.58 27.17
N SER A 1181 -16.12 10.61 27.54
CA SER A 1181 -16.64 10.85 28.88
C SER A 1181 -18.16 10.81 28.82
N ARG A 1182 -18.75 9.83 29.52
CA ARG A 1182 -20.20 9.63 29.61
C ARG A 1182 -20.79 10.51 30.70
N ARG A 1183 -21.77 11.36 30.38
CA ARG A 1183 -22.39 12.28 31.33
C ARG A 1183 -23.57 11.68 32.06
N VAL A 1184 -23.59 11.79 33.38
CA VAL A 1184 -24.73 11.37 34.21
C VAL A 1184 -25.33 12.59 34.91
N HIS A 1185 -26.55 12.95 34.51
CA HIS A 1185 -27.29 14.12 35.00
C HIS A 1185 -28.66 13.79 35.62
N GLY A 1186 -29.04 12.52 35.65
CA GLY A 1186 -30.24 12.03 36.32
C GLY A 1186 -31.51 12.10 35.46
N LYS A 1187 -31.45 12.72 34.28
CA LYS A 1187 -32.49 12.62 33.23
C LYS A 1187 -32.05 11.75 32.06
N ASN A 1188 -30.96 11.00 32.20
CA ASN A 1188 -30.48 10.11 31.15
C ASN A 1188 -31.55 9.06 30.82
N THR A 1189 -31.81 8.83 29.53
CA THR A 1189 -32.82 7.87 29.03
C THR A 1189 -32.62 6.47 29.60
N SER A 1190 -31.35 6.05 29.71
CA SER A 1190 -30.94 4.78 30.32
C SER A 1190 -31.36 4.61 31.79
N LEU A 1191 -31.57 5.70 32.53
CA LEU A 1191 -32.05 5.67 33.92
C LEU A 1191 -33.57 5.81 34.02
N LEU A 1192 -34.19 6.60 33.13
CA LEU A 1192 -35.64 6.86 33.17
C LEU A 1192 -36.49 5.69 32.65
N TYR A 1193 -35.97 4.95 31.67
CA TYR A 1193 -36.69 3.86 30.98
C TYR A 1193 -35.99 2.50 31.14
N GLU A 1194 -35.41 2.25 32.31
CA GLU A 1194 -34.66 1.03 32.60
C GLU A 1194 -35.51 -0.24 32.40
N LYS A 1195 -36.79 -0.19 32.78
CA LYS A 1195 -37.73 -1.33 32.65
C LYS A 1195 -38.04 -1.66 31.20
N GLU A 1196 -38.22 -0.65 30.36
CA GLU A 1196 -38.44 -0.83 28.92
C GLU A 1196 -37.17 -1.37 28.24
N GLN A 1197 -35.99 -0.88 28.66
CA GLN A 1197 -34.71 -1.43 28.21
C GLN A 1197 -34.60 -2.93 28.53
N ASP A 1198 -34.93 -3.34 29.77
CA ASP A 1198 -34.88 -4.74 30.19
C ASP A 1198 -35.75 -5.65 29.33
N ASN A 1199 -36.99 -5.23 29.06
CA ASN A 1199 -37.91 -5.98 28.19
C ASN A 1199 -37.38 -6.06 26.75
N ASN A 1200 -36.83 -4.96 26.24
CA ASN A 1200 -36.34 -4.88 24.88
C ASN A 1200 -35.02 -5.64 24.65
N THR A 1201 -34.20 -5.88 25.68
CA THR A 1201 -33.00 -6.73 25.58
C THR A 1201 -33.36 -8.13 25.05
N ILE A 1202 -34.41 -8.75 25.58
CA ILE A 1202 -34.91 -10.05 25.13
C ILE A 1202 -35.41 -9.98 23.68
N THR A 1203 -36.14 -8.92 23.33
CA THR A 1203 -36.62 -8.68 21.96
C THR A 1203 -35.46 -8.58 20.97
N VAL A 1204 -34.40 -7.84 21.29
CA VAL A 1204 -33.22 -7.67 20.45
C VAL A 1204 -32.52 -9.01 20.21
N ILE A 1205 -32.33 -9.83 21.25
CA ILE A 1205 -31.70 -11.15 21.13
C ILE A 1205 -32.55 -12.08 20.27
N ASN A 1206 -33.87 -12.10 20.47
CA ASN A 1206 -34.77 -12.92 19.67
C ASN A 1206 -34.75 -12.50 18.19
N ARG A 1207 -34.74 -11.19 17.90
CA ARG A 1207 -34.61 -10.66 16.54
C ARG A 1207 -33.27 -11.07 15.91
N SER A 1208 -32.18 -11.08 16.67
CA SER A 1208 -30.88 -11.57 16.18
C SER A 1208 -30.88 -13.07 15.90
N LEU A 1209 -31.42 -13.89 16.80
CA LEU A 1209 -31.59 -15.33 16.58
C LEU A 1209 -32.43 -15.62 15.32
N GLU A 1210 -33.44 -14.81 15.04
CA GLU A 1210 -34.25 -14.90 13.83
C GLU A 1210 -33.44 -14.55 12.57
N ARG A 1211 -32.73 -13.42 12.56
CA ARG A 1211 -31.85 -13.03 11.44
C ARG A 1211 -30.75 -14.05 11.15
N LEU A 1212 -30.26 -14.74 12.17
CA LEU A 1212 -29.25 -15.79 12.06
C LEU A 1212 -29.82 -17.19 11.75
N GLY A 1213 -31.14 -17.34 11.61
CA GLY A 1213 -31.78 -18.65 11.34
C GLY A 1213 -31.69 -19.63 12.52
N LEU A 1214 -31.48 -19.14 13.74
CA LEU A 1214 -31.30 -19.92 14.96
C LEU A 1214 -32.56 -19.99 15.85
N ARG A 1215 -33.58 -19.17 15.55
CA ARG A 1215 -34.76 -19.00 16.41
C ARG A 1215 -35.57 -20.29 16.60
N ASP A 1216 -35.57 -21.21 15.64
CA ASP A 1216 -36.31 -22.48 15.72
C ASP A 1216 -35.68 -23.46 16.72
N LEU A 1217 -34.36 -23.39 16.89
CA LEU A 1217 -33.60 -24.30 17.75
C LEU A 1217 -33.31 -23.71 19.13
N TRP A 1218 -33.25 -22.39 19.23
CA TRP A 1218 -32.76 -21.69 20.41
C TRP A 1218 -33.75 -20.63 20.90
N MET A 1219 -33.78 -20.43 22.21
CA MET A 1219 -34.56 -19.38 22.86
C MET A 1219 -33.76 -18.75 24.00
N VAL A 1220 -34.05 -17.49 24.30
CA VAL A 1220 -33.49 -16.80 25.47
C VAL A 1220 -34.42 -16.95 26.67
N LYS A 1221 -33.83 -17.19 27.84
CA LYS A 1221 -34.53 -17.36 29.11
C LYS A 1221 -33.95 -16.40 30.15
N GLN A 1222 -34.82 -15.65 30.83
CA GLN A 1222 -34.44 -14.90 32.03
C GLN A 1222 -34.27 -15.87 33.20
N THR A 1223 -33.13 -15.82 33.88
CA THR A 1223 -32.80 -16.77 34.96
C THR A 1223 -32.94 -16.19 36.35
N ASP A 1224 -32.86 -14.87 36.46
CA ASP A 1224 -33.04 -14.15 37.72
C ASP A 1224 -34.17 -13.12 37.59
N PRO A 1225 -35.29 -13.29 38.31
CA PRO A 1225 -36.36 -12.30 38.37
C PRO A 1225 -35.92 -10.93 38.93
N ASN A 1226 -34.88 -10.89 39.76
CA ASN A 1226 -34.34 -9.67 40.37
C ASN A 1226 -33.23 -9.03 39.53
N ASN A 1227 -32.71 -9.73 38.51
CA ASN A 1227 -31.76 -9.21 37.55
C ASN A 1227 -32.22 -9.57 36.13
N PRO A 1228 -33.11 -8.74 35.54
CA PRO A 1228 -33.71 -9.01 34.23
C PRO A 1228 -32.72 -9.23 33.09
N ARG A 1229 -31.49 -8.71 33.23
CA ARG A 1229 -30.42 -8.81 32.25
C ARG A 1229 -29.53 -10.04 32.43
N LYS A 1230 -29.77 -10.87 33.46
CA LYS A 1230 -29.12 -12.19 33.58
C LYS A 1230 -29.87 -13.20 32.71
N LEU A 1231 -29.37 -13.38 31.49
CA LEU A 1231 -30.00 -14.20 30.45
C LEU A 1231 -29.20 -15.49 30.19
N GLU A 1232 -29.91 -16.55 29.82
CA GLU A 1232 -29.32 -17.79 29.30
C GLU A 1232 -29.92 -18.15 27.95
N ILE A 1233 -29.10 -18.70 27.05
CA ILE A 1233 -29.57 -19.31 25.80
C ILE A 1233 -29.86 -20.79 26.06
N CYS A 1234 -31.06 -21.24 25.71
CA CYS A 1234 -31.52 -22.61 25.92
C CYS A 1234 -32.00 -23.22 24.61
N ARG A 1235 -31.81 -24.53 24.44
CA ARG A 1235 -32.37 -25.26 23.30
C ARG A 1235 -33.88 -25.39 23.48
N GLN A 1236 -34.65 -25.16 22.41
CA GLN A 1236 -36.09 -25.40 22.45
C GLN A 1236 -36.37 -26.90 22.58
N ASN A 1237 -37.25 -27.28 23.51
CA ASN A 1237 -37.79 -28.63 23.57
C ASN A 1237 -38.79 -28.81 22.43
N ILE A 1238 -38.32 -29.15 21.24
CA ILE A 1238 -39.18 -29.58 20.15
C ILE A 1238 -39.70 -30.97 20.52
N ALA A 1239 -40.90 -31.04 21.09
CA ALA A 1239 -41.67 -32.26 21.11
C ALA A 1239 -41.99 -32.61 19.65
N THR A 1240 -41.18 -33.51 19.07
CA THR A 1240 -41.45 -34.30 17.85
C THR A 1240 -42.70 -33.88 17.06
N GLN A 1241 -42.54 -33.02 16.06
CA GLN A 1241 -43.45 -32.98 14.92
C GLN A 1241 -42.64 -32.82 13.62
N ARG A 1242 -42.34 -34.00 13.05
CA ARG A 1242 -41.95 -34.35 11.68
C ARG A 1242 -40.63 -33.84 11.13
#